data_AF-A0ABD5EY93-F1
#
_entry.id   AF-A0ABD5EY93-F1
#
_cell.length_a   1.000
_cell.length_b   1.000
_cell.length_c   1.000
_cell.angle_alpha   90.00
_cell.angle_beta   90.00
_cell.angle_gamma   90.00
#
_symmetry.space_group_name_H-M   'P 1'
#
loop_
_entity.id
_entity.type
_entity.pdbx_description
1 polymer ?
#
loop_
_entity_poly.entity_id
_entity_poly.type
_entity_poly.pdbx_seq_one_letter_code
_entity_poly.pdbx_strand_id
1 'polypeptide(L)'
;MLTIGYVLLSLPAALLLIGPDRRDRNFWAPTEPSPKRTLARSLLEGLRPGAFLFGPDFRHIARIGWRFLTLVVLLAAFTALLLEHTWWTVSCAAVLIVLLSTRLNVGDHVITAVARSQEREKLLAFLEERLRWMRAHCDKVVIIAHSQGGFLAHQLMARDGGRNQSKVIRLVGVGSGLKPIWLLQQIKRPLVCAVAWMLPVASLCLAWGASPLIEPSNSEIAASMLMQVKVLVSSMAVPLGAQSPQFSTDMLHGVVESMERMQSGLLLVGDMSWERWVAMTVSATLSLTCGLIIRFRIRPNAKSIFALPPTKGTKQLKWEEYSSHHDMVGRMLLPTLPQGVEREAAPVLGHPLGDHTKYFDSNGLLPRRLAAGLLTDIESSSRSFGAKRWMETVARYERALRKQHDRRRCFQGVLMLWVASATLLPRIAHGATIVEAVVGNWQPLVVATLVLSAVFTWRGRRSHRELVAMLDSELRGEPRPTPPVRIVVPDGRIATTMALAIGAVFAFFGALGLSLLSKFQPAWNVGSPGAPMLAAMILAILAGAAGSGYRVRRRWVAGAGFLACLPALTSEGPPSSSVPAWTTVPGGTLAAVVLVAAAIALIGLTRARPVSLPDAPPSPSAVPSQRRAASDLAAVGPDRE
;
A
#
# COMPACT_ATOMS: atom_id res chain seq x y z
N MET A 1 -22.08 -30.87 1.00
CA MET A 1 -20.68 -31.28 0.77
C MET A 1 -20.00 -30.53 -0.38
N LEU A 2 -20.63 -30.34 -1.54
CA LEU A 2 -20.07 -29.58 -2.67
C LEU A 2 -19.64 -28.13 -2.33
N THR A 3 -20.39 -27.44 -1.47
CA THR A 3 -20.12 -26.06 -1.04
C THR A 3 -18.98 -25.92 -0.04
N ILE A 4 -18.87 -26.84 0.94
CA ILE A 4 -17.72 -26.87 1.86
C ILE A 4 -16.44 -27.21 1.09
N GLY A 5 -16.49 -28.18 0.17
CA GLY A 5 -15.38 -28.48 -0.73
C GLY A 5 -14.97 -27.27 -1.57
N TYR A 6 -15.94 -26.52 -2.12
CA TYR A 6 -15.67 -25.30 -2.88
C TYR A 6 -15.04 -24.18 -2.03
N VAL A 7 -15.52 -23.96 -0.79
CA VAL A 7 -14.93 -23.00 0.14
C VAL A 7 -13.51 -23.40 0.51
N LEU A 8 -13.27 -24.68 0.83
CA LEU A 8 -11.94 -25.21 1.11
C LEU A 8 -10.99 -25.11 -0.10
N LEU A 9 -11.51 -25.26 -1.32
CA LEU A 9 -10.73 -25.05 -2.54
C LEU A 9 -10.46 -23.55 -2.81
N SER A 10 -11.38 -22.66 -2.47
CA SER A 10 -11.30 -21.24 -2.84
C SER A 10 -10.63 -20.35 -1.80
N LEU A 11 -10.61 -20.76 -0.52
CA LEU A 11 -10.05 -19.96 0.57
C LEU A 11 -8.55 -19.65 0.39
N PRO A 12 -7.69 -20.60 -0.02
CA PRO A 12 -6.29 -20.29 -0.32
C PRO A 12 -6.14 -19.30 -1.47
N ALA A 13 -7.02 -19.39 -2.47
CA ALA A 13 -7.05 -18.43 -3.58
C ALA A 13 -7.37 -17.03 -3.07
N ALA A 14 -8.35 -16.89 -2.17
CA ALA A 14 -8.73 -15.64 -1.54
C ALA A 14 -7.59 -15.03 -0.69
N LEU A 15 -6.84 -15.86 0.03
CA LEU A 15 -5.64 -15.43 0.76
C LEU A 15 -4.55 -14.91 -0.19
N LEU A 16 -4.36 -15.56 -1.35
CA LEU A 16 -3.45 -15.10 -2.40
C LEU A 16 -3.91 -13.76 -3.03
N LEU A 17 -5.21 -13.44 -3.02
CA LEU A 17 -5.72 -12.14 -3.48
C LEU A 17 -5.33 -10.98 -2.54
N ILE A 18 -5.00 -11.27 -1.29
CA ILE A 18 -4.51 -10.29 -0.29
C ILE A 18 -2.99 -10.06 -0.44
N GLY A 19 -2.31 -10.97 -1.17
CA GLY A 19 -0.86 -10.97 -1.40
C GLY A 19 -0.32 -9.80 -2.24
N PRO A 20 0.99 -9.84 -2.56
CA PRO A 20 1.66 -8.79 -3.33
C PRO A 20 1.02 -8.59 -4.71
N ASP A 21 1.09 -7.36 -5.25
CA ASP A 21 0.45 -6.97 -6.50
C ASP A 21 1.45 -6.72 -7.64
N ARG A 22 0.95 -6.37 -8.83
CA ARG A 22 1.78 -6.07 -10.01
C ARG A 22 2.93 -5.09 -9.74
N ARG A 23 2.79 -4.12 -8.86
CA ARG A 23 3.88 -3.17 -8.54
C ARG A 23 5.01 -3.87 -7.79
N ASP A 24 4.69 -4.91 -7.01
CA ASP A 24 5.66 -5.71 -6.26
C ASP A 24 6.38 -6.74 -7.14
N ARG A 25 5.96 -6.91 -8.41
CA ARG A 25 6.52 -7.88 -9.34
C ARG A 25 8.02 -7.70 -9.54
N ASN A 26 8.52 -6.48 -9.63
CA ASN A 26 9.95 -6.23 -9.84
C ASN A 26 10.81 -6.66 -8.64
N PHE A 27 10.22 -6.67 -7.43
CA PHE A 27 10.89 -7.16 -6.23
C PHE A 27 10.93 -8.70 -6.18
N TRP A 28 9.81 -9.35 -6.50
CA TRP A 28 9.67 -10.82 -6.39
C TRP A 28 10.10 -11.60 -7.64
N ALA A 29 10.07 -10.97 -8.81
CA ALA A 29 10.37 -11.54 -10.12
C ALA A 29 10.93 -10.46 -11.05
N PRO A 30 12.15 -9.95 -10.80
CA PRO A 30 12.79 -8.95 -11.65
C PRO A 30 12.85 -9.45 -13.10
N THR A 31 12.36 -8.63 -14.03
CA THR A 31 12.29 -8.95 -15.46
C THR A 31 13.65 -8.85 -16.15
N GLU A 32 14.61 -8.18 -15.52
CA GLU A 32 16.00 -8.13 -15.96
C GLU A 32 16.86 -9.00 -15.04
N PRO A 33 17.86 -9.71 -15.58
CA PRO A 33 18.86 -10.41 -14.78
C PRO A 33 19.80 -9.37 -14.15
N SER A 34 19.30 -8.53 -13.24
CA SER A 34 20.17 -7.67 -12.45
C SER A 34 21.02 -8.57 -11.54
N PRO A 35 22.34 -8.40 -11.48
CA PRO A 35 23.21 -9.29 -10.72
C PRO A 35 22.80 -9.24 -9.26
N LYS A 36 22.47 -10.41 -8.70
CA LYS A 36 22.29 -10.72 -7.27
C LYS A 36 22.27 -9.48 -6.36
N ARG A 37 21.17 -8.70 -6.39
CA ARG A 37 20.87 -7.76 -5.31
C ARG A 37 20.51 -8.61 -4.11
N THR A 38 21.49 -8.95 -3.30
CA THR A 38 21.29 -9.65 -2.03
C THR A 38 20.38 -8.79 -1.17
N LEU A 39 19.41 -9.41 -0.48
CA LEU A 39 18.53 -8.76 0.50
C LEU A 39 19.32 -7.83 1.44
N ALA A 40 20.51 -8.28 1.86
CA ALA A 40 21.45 -7.51 2.68
C ALA A 40 21.91 -6.18 2.04
N ARG A 41 22.14 -6.14 0.72
CA ARG A 41 22.55 -4.91 0.00
C ARG A 41 21.40 -3.94 -0.14
N SER A 42 20.18 -4.45 -0.38
CA SER A 42 18.95 -3.63 -0.39
C SER A 42 18.62 -3.10 1.01
N LEU A 43 18.87 -3.86 2.08
CA LEU A 43 18.78 -3.39 3.46
C LEU A 43 19.84 -2.32 3.77
N LEU A 44 21.10 -2.51 3.35
CA LEU A 44 22.18 -1.54 3.57
C LEU A 44 21.96 -0.22 2.79
N GLU A 45 21.52 -0.31 1.52
CA GLU A 45 21.13 0.85 0.73
C GLU A 45 19.87 1.51 1.30
N GLY A 46 18.98 0.71 1.87
CA GLY A 46 17.82 1.13 2.64
C GLY A 46 18.21 2.03 3.81
N LEU A 47 19.30 1.76 4.54
CA LEU A 47 19.70 2.55 5.70
C LEU A 47 20.17 3.99 5.39
N ARG A 48 20.33 4.38 4.12
CA ARG A 48 20.61 5.79 3.76
C ARG A 48 19.35 6.64 4.00
N PRO A 49 19.39 7.73 4.80
CA PRO A 49 18.19 8.48 5.21
C PRO A 49 17.29 8.97 4.05
N GLY A 50 17.88 9.32 2.91
CA GLY A 50 17.15 9.73 1.70
C GLY A 50 16.51 8.56 0.92
N ALA A 51 17.08 7.36 1.02
CA ALA A 51 16.59 6.15 0.35
C ALA A 51 15.63 5.35 1.25
N PHE A 52 15.81 5.38 2.57
CA PHE A 52 15.04 4.58 3.53
C PHE A 52 13.55 4.88 3.49
N LEU A 53 13.15 6.14 3.35
CA LEU A 53 11.73 6.53 3.47
C LEU A 53 11.07 6.81 2.11
N PHE A 54 11.87 6.99 1.06
CA PHE A 54 11.40 7.44 -0.26
C PHE A 54 11.81 6.49 -1.39
N GLY A 55 12.64 5.49 -1.10
CA GLY A 55 13.03 4.45 -2.03
C GLY A 55 11.84 3.62 -2.52
N PRO A 56 11.97 2.97 -3.69
CA PRO A 56 10.96 2.02 -4.16
C PRO A 56 10.79 0.86 -3.17
N ASP A 57 11.89 0.32 -2.63
CA ASP A 57 11.92 -0.84 -1.73
C ASP A 57 11.15 -0.58 -0.43
N PHE A 58 11.32 0.59 0.19
CA PHE A 58 10.53 0.97 1.36
C PHE A 58 9.04 1.10 1.05
N ARG A 59 8.68 1.67 -0.11
CA ARG A 59 7.27 1.72 -0.54
C ARG A 59 6.68 0.33 -0.77
N HIS A 60 7.48 -0.69 -1.08
CA HIS A 60 7.03 -2.08 -1.10
C HIS A 60 6.80 -2.61 0.31
N ILE A 61 7.82 -2.50 1.18
CA ILE A 61 7.75 -2.97 2.58
C ILE A 61 6.59 -2.30 3.32
N ALA A 62 6.44 -0.98 3.21
CA ALA A 62 5.35 -0.24 3.83
C ALA A 62 3.96 -0.67 3.33
N ARG A 63 3.83 -1.00 2.03
CA ARG A 63 2.55 -1.50 1.47
C ARG A 63 2.22 -2.91 1.95
N ILE A 64 3.22 -3.79 2.02
CA ILE A 64 3.05 -5.15 2.55
C ILE A 64 2.73 -5.08 4.05
N GLY A 65 3.50 -4.31 4.81
CA GLY A 65 3.28 -4.08 6.25
C GLY A 65 1.89 -3.49 6.54
N TRP A 66 1.43 -2.52 5.73
CA TRP A 66 0.08 -1.97 5.83
C TRP A 66 -1.02 -3.04 5.63
N ARG A 67 -0.86 -3.90 4.61
CA ARG A 67 -1.81 -4.99 4.34
C ARG A 67 -1.80 -6.01 5.47
N PHE A 68 -0.62 -6.38 5.95
CA PHE A 68 -0.45 -7.30 7.06
C PHE A 68 -1.10 -6.76 8.34
N LEU A 69 -0.84 -5.49 8.68
CA LEU A 69 -1.47 -4.82 9.81
C LEU A 69 -3.00 -4.82 9.68
N THR A 70 -3.53 -4.49 8.50
CA THR A 70 -4.98 -4.53 8.25
C THR A 70 -5.55 -5.94 8.47
N LEU A 71 -4.85 -6.98 7.99
CA LEU A 71 -5.26 -8.37 8.19
C LEU A 71 -5.22 -8.77 9.66
N VAL A 72 -4.17 -8.39 10.39
CA VAL A 72 -4.02 -8.65 11.83
C VAL A 72 -5.15 -7.97 12.62
N VAL A 73 -5.47 -6.71 12.32
CA VAL A 73 -6.57 -5.98 12.97
C VAL A 73 -7.92 -6.66 12.68
N LEU A 74 -8.18 -7.07 11.43
CA LEU A 74 -9.40 -7.77 11.07
C LEU A 74 -9.50 -9.15 11.74
N LEU A 75 -8.39 -9.90 11.78
CA LEU A 75 -8.33 -11.20 12.42
C LEU A 75 -8.57 -11.06 13.93
N ALA A 76 -7.92 -10.11 14.59
CA ALA A 76 -8.11 -9.86 16.01
C ALA A 76 -9.53 -9.39 16.34
N ALA A 77 -10.12 -8.53 15.51
CA ALA A 77 -11.52 -8.14 15.65
C ALA A 77 -12.46 -9.34 15.49
N PHE A 78 -12.19 -10.22 14.52
CA PHE A 78 -12.96 -11.46 14.35
C PHE A 78 -12.81 -12.40 15.54
N THR A 79 -11.59 -12.60 16.05
CA THR A 79 -11.32 -13.41 17.24
C THR A 79 -12.01 -12.83 18.48
N ALA A 80 -11.92 -11.51 18.69
CA ALA A 80 -12.60 -10.85 19.80
C ALA A 80 -14.12 -11.02 19.70
N LEU A 81 -14.70 -10.80 18.51
CA LEU A 81 -16.12 -11.04 18.25
C LEU A 81 -16.52 -12.50 18.51
N LEU A 82 -15.65 -13.47 18.16
CA LEU A 82 -15.89 -14.89 18.39
C LEU A 82 -15.88 -15.25 19.88
N LEU A 83 -14.96 -14.64 20.64
CA LEU A 83 -14.81 -14.89 22.08
C LEU A 83 -15.91 -14.18 22.90
N GLU A 84 -16.24 -12.93 22.56
CA GLU A 84 -17.22 -12.11 23.31
C GLU A 84 -18.67 -12.39 22.87
N HIS A 85 -18.87 -12.75 21.59
CA HIS A 85 -20.19 -12.86 20.96
C HIS A 85 -20.29 -14.11 20.07
N THR A 86 -19.93 -15.27 20.62
CA THR A 86 -19.83 -16.55 19.90
C THR A 86 -21.06 -16.88 19.05
N TRP A 87 -22.27 -16.66 19.57
CA TRP A 87 -23.52 -16.94 18.86
C TRP A 87 -23.77 -16.00 17.67
N TRP A 88 -23.36 -14.72 17.77
CA TRP A 88 -23.42 -13.79 16.65
C TRP A 88 -22.43 -14.16 15.55
N THR A 89 -21.21 -14.57 15.91
CA THR A 89 -20.23 -15.06 14.92
C THR A 89 -20.70 -16.32 14.22
N VAL A 90 -21.23 -17.30 14.97
CA VAL A 90 -21.74 -18.55 14.39
C VAL A 90 -22.93 -18.24 13.48
N SER A 91 -23.84 -17.36 13.88
CA SER A 91 -24.99 -16.95 13.07
C SER A 91 -24.55 -16.21 11.80
N CYS A 92 -23.65 -15.24 11.90
CA CYS A 92 -23.09 -14.52 10.75
C CYS A 92 -22.33 -15.46 9.80
N ALA A 93 -21.53 -16.40 10.34
CA ALA A 93 -20.84 -17.40 9.55
C ALA A 93 -21.83 -18.35 8.87
N ALA A 94 -22.87 -18.80 9.57
CA ALA A 94 -23.93 -19.64 9.01
C ALA A 94 -24.69 -18.91 7.90
N VAL A 95 -25.07 -17.64 8.11
CA VAL A 95 -25.70 -16.80 7.07
C VAL A 95 -24.76 -16.62 5.88
N LEU A 96 -23.48 -16.35 6.10
CA LEU A 96 -22.50 -16.23 5.02
C LEU A 96 -22.35 -17.55 4.25
N ILE A 97 -22.28 -18.69 4.94
CA ILE A 97 -22.21 -20.02 4.32
C ILE A 97 -23.49 -20.31 3.54
N VAL A 98 -24.67 -19.99 4.07
CA VAL A 98 -25.96 -20.15 3.38
C VAL A 98 -26.01 -19.26 2.14
N LEU A 99 -25.64 -17.98 2.23
CA LEU A 99 -25.57 -17.06 1.09
C LEU A 99 -24.60 -17.58 0.02
N LEU A 100 -23.42 -18.06 0.41
CA LEU A 100 -22.44 -18.70 -0.48
C LEU A 100 -22.93 -20.06 -1.02
N SER A 101 -23.93 -20.68 -0.40
CA SER A 101 -24.53 -21.95 -0.83
C SER A 101 -25.81 -21.79 -1.65
N THR A 102 -26.30 -20.56 -1.82
CA THR A 102 -27.49 -20.25 -2.61
C THR A 102 -27.14 -19.80 -4.03
N ARG A 103 -28.16 -19.71 -4.91
CA ARG A 103 -28.06 -19.09 -6.25
C ARG A 103 -27.65 -17.61 -6.22
N LEU A 104 -27.54 -17.00 -5.05
CA LEU A 104 -27.01 -15.64 -4.87
C LEU A 104 -25.48 -15.60 -4.77
N ASN A 105 -24.80 -16.75 -4.81
CA ASN A 105 -23.35 -16.80 -4.93
C ASN A 105 -22.93 -16.37 -6.35
N VAL A 106 -22.82 -15.06 -6.54
CA VAL A 106 -22.38 -14.43 -7.79
C VAL A 106 -21.00 -14.97 -8.22
N GLY A 107 -20.14 -15.33 -7.27
CA GLY A 107 -18.85 -15.95 -7.56
C GLY A 107 -18.97 -17.33 -8.18
N ASP A 108 -19.89 -18.16 -7.71
CA ASP A 108 -20.16 -19.48 -8.28
C ASP A 108 -20.78 -19.37 -9.68
N HIS A 109 -21.70 -18.46 -9.94
CA HIS A 109 -22.24 -18.27 -11.31
C HIS A 109 -21.18 -17.80 -12.33
N VAL A 110 -20.30 -16.88 -11.93
CA VAL A 110 -19.23 -16.34 -12.77
C VAL A 110 -18.15 -17.39 -13.07
N ILE A 111 -17.81 -18.22 -12.09
CA ILE A 111 -16.82 -19.29 -12.26
C ILE A 111 -17.45 -20.51 -12.93
N THR A 112 -18.69 -20.88 -12.60
CA THR A 112 -19.35 -22.08 -13.12
C THR A 112 -19.72 -21.95 -14.59
N ALA A 113 -20.19 -20.78 -15.05
CA ALA A 113 -20.45 -20.53 -16.47
C ALA A 113 -19.19 -20.57 -17.35
N VAL A 114 -18.02 -20.30 -16.76
CA VAL A 114 -16.72 -20.24 -17.47
C VAL A 114 -15.86 -21.49 -17.24
N ALA A 115 -16.09 -22.25 -16.16
CA ALA A 115 -15.33 -23.44 -15.80
C ALA A 115 -16.02 -24.75 -16.18
N ARG A 116 -17.34 -24.76 -16.46
CA ARG A 116 -18.01 -25.91 -17.07
C ARG A 116 -17.74 -25.92 -18.56
N SER A 117 -17.07 -26.96 -19.05
CA SER A 117 -16.66 -27.09 -20.46
C SER A 117 -17.82 -26.93 -21.42
N GLN A 118 -18.97 -27.54 -21.13
CA GLN A 118 -20.12 -27.53 -22.04
C GLN A 118 -20.83 -26.16 -22.14
N GLU A 119 -21.04 -25.47 -21.02
CA GLU A 119 -21.64 -24.11 -21.01
C GLU A 119 -20.70 -23.10 -21.67
N ARG A 120 -19.39 -23.22 -21.40
CA ARG A 120 -18.36 -22.41 -22.03
C ARG A 120 -18.32 -22.59 -23.55
N GLU A 121 -18.38 -23.82 -24.05
CA GLU A 121 -18.41 -24.06 -25.51
C GLU A 121 -19.66 -23.45 -26.16
N LYS A 122 -20.82 -23.53 -25.51
CA LYS A 122 -22.03 -22.84 -26.00
C LYS A 122 -21.83 -21.33 -26.11
N LEU A 123 -21.23 -20.72 -25.08
CA LEU A 123 -20.91 -19.28 -25.08
C LEU A 123 -19.88 -18.92 -26.15
N LEU A 124 -18.83 -19.73 -26.33
CA LEU A 124 -17.82 -19.51 -27.37
C LEU A 124 -18.43 -19.63 -28.77
N ALA A 125 -19.28 -20.63 -29.02
CA ALA A 125 -19.97 -20.79 -30.30
C ALA A 125 -20.87 -19.59 -30.61
N PHE A 126 -21.62 -19.09 -29.62
CA PHE A 126 -22.42 -17.87 -29.76
C PHE A 126 -21.56 -16.65 -30.10
N LEU A 127 -20.44 -16.44 -29.40
CA LEU A 127 -19.53 -15.33 -29.68
C LEU A 127 -18.86 -15.45 -31.05
N GLU A 128 -18.54 -16.66 -31.49
CA GLU A 128 -17.99 -16.92 -32.81
C GLU A 128 -18.98 -16.57 -33.92
N GLU A 129 -20.26 -16.90 -33.76
CA GLU A 129 -21.32 -16.53 -34.71
C GLU A 129 -21.47 -15.00 -34.83
N ARG A 130 -21.49 -14.30 -33.69
CA ARG A 130 -21.53 -12.82 -33.68
C ARG A 130 -20.32 -12.20 -34.34
N LEU A 131 -19.12 -12.76 -34.08
CA LEU A 131 -17.90 -12.29 -34.72
C LEU A 131 -17.91 -12.54 -36.23
N ARG A 132 -18.46 -13.67 -36.69
CA ARG A 132 -18.63 -13.97 -38.12
C ARG A 132 -19.54 -12.95 -38.80
N TRP A 133 -20.65 -12.58 -38.16
CA TRP A 133 -21.54 -11.53 -38.64
C TRP A 133 -20.80 -10.18 -38.74
N MET A 134 -20.07 -9.77 -37.69
CA MET A 134 -19.28 -8.52 -37.73
C MET A 134 -18.21 -8.56 -38.82
N ARG A 135 -17.57 -9.71 -39.05
CA ARG A 135 -16.57 -9.86 -40.12
C ARG A 135 -17.17 -9.65 -41.50
N ALA A 136 -18.42 -10.07 -41.72
CA ALA A 136 -19.11 -9.87 -42.98
C ALA A 136 -19.48 -8.39 -43.22
N HIS A 137 -19.73 -7.61 -42.16
CA HIS A 137 -20.29 -6.25 -42.27
C HIS A 137 -19.32 -5.12 -41.89
N CYS A 138 -18.15 -5.42 -41.33
CA CYS A 138 -17.18 -4.41 -40.89
C CYS A 138 -15.81 -4.63 -41.56
N ASP A 139 -15.05 -3.55 -41.76
CA ASP A 139 -13.67 -3.62 -42.29
C ASP A 139 -12.66 -4.06 -41.23
N LYS A 140 -12.83 -3.56 -40.01
CA LYS A 140 -11.98 -3.86 -38.85
C LYS A 140 -12.86 -4.08 -37.63
N VAL A 141 -12.44 -4.96 -36.74
CA VAL A 141 -13.13 -5.28 -35.49
C VAL A 141 -12.18 -5.05 -34.31
N VAL A 142 -12.66 -4.35 -33.29
CA VAL A 142 -11.98 -4.21 -31.99
C VAL A 142 -12.87 -4.83 -30.93
N ILE A 143 -12.32 -5.80 -30.19
CA ILE A 143 -13.05 -6.48 -29.12
C ILE A 143 -12.66 -5.83 -27.80
N ILE A 144 -13.63 -5.26 -27.08
CA ILE A 144 -13.45 -4.73 -25.73
C ILE A 144 -14.26 -5.61 -24.79
N ALA A 145 -13.58 -6.24 -23.84
CA ALA A 145 -14.18 -7.28 -23.01
C ALA A 145 -13.83 -7.09 -21.53
N HIS A 146 -14.86 -7.00 -20.69
CA HIS A 146 -14.73 -6.78 -19.25
C HIS A 146 -14.87 -8.08 -18.46
N SER A 147 -14.09 -8.22 -17.39
CA SER A 147 -14.18 -9.35 -16.45
C SER A 147 -14.19 -10.69 -17.19
N GLN A 148 -15.10 -11.61 -16.88
CA GLN A 148 -15.26 -12.91 -17.55
C GLN A 148 -15.31 -12.84 -19.09
N GLY A 149 -15.81 -11.75 -19.67
CA GLY A 149 -15.83 -11.57 -21.12
C GLY A 149 -14.43 -11.52 -21.71
N GLY A 150 -13.45 -10.97 -20.97
CA GLY A 150 -12.05 -10.93 -21.41
C GLY A 150 -11.43 -12.32 -21.49
N PHE A 151 -11.74 -13.20 -20.54
CA PHE A 151 -11.34 -14.61 -20.60
C PHE A 151 -11.94 -15.32 -21.82
N LEU A 152 -13.25 -15.17 -22.07
CA LEU A 152 -13.92 -15.77 -23.22
C LEU A 152 -13.39 -15.22 -24.55
N ALA A 153 -13.18 -13.90 -24.65
CA ALA A 153 -12.63 -13.27 -25.84
C ALA A 153 -11.20 -13.75 -26.11
N HIS A 154 -10.36 -13.89 -25.10
CA HIS A 154 -9.03 -14.48 -25.25
C HIS A 154 -9.11 -15.93 -25.76
N GLN A 155 -9.97 -16.76 -25.16
CA GLN A 155 -10.13 -18.15 -25.61
C GLN A 155 -10.64 -18.25 -27.05
N LEU A 156 -11.61 -17.40 -27.41
CA LEU A 156 -12.07 -17.29 -28.79
C LEU A 156 -10.91 -16.93 -29.70
N MET A 157 -10.08 -15.94 -29.35
CA MET A 157 -8.93 -15.52 -30.15
C MET A 157 -7.82 -16.58 -30.26
N ALA A 158 -7.65 -17.41 -29.22
CA ALA A 158 -6.68 -18.49 -29.22
C ALA A 158 -7.13 -19.73 -30.03
N ARG A 159 -8.42 -19.84 -30.34
CA ARG A 159 -9.02 -20.99 -31.04
C ARG A 159 -8.58 -21.06 -32.51
N ASP A 160 -8.45 -22.27 -33.03
CA ASP A 160 -8.20 -22.59 -34.45
C ASP A 160 -7.02 -21.82 -35.08
N GLY A 161 -6.00 -21.51 -34.27
CA GLY A 161 -4.82 -20.76 -34.72
C GLY A 161 -5.14 -19.34 -35.21
N GLY A 162 -6.26 -18.74 -34.79
CA GLY A 162 -6.69 -17.39 -35.15
C GLY A 162 -7.26 -17.27 -36.56
N ARG A 163 -7.44 -18.40 -37.28
CA ARG A 163 -7.81 -18.43 -38.71
C ARG A 163 -9.14 -17.75 -39.02
N ASN A 164 -10.08 -17.76 -38.07
CA ASN A 164 -11.41 -17.18 -38.24
C ASN A 164 -11.49 -15.67 -37.94
N GLN A 165 -10.39 -15.05 -37.50
CA GLN A 165 -10.40 -13.71 -36.86
C GLN A 165 -9.61 -12.64 -37.63
N SER A 166 -9.44 -12.81 -38.94
CA SER A 166 -8.58 -11.97 -39.79
C SER A 166 -8.87 -10.47 -39.76
N LYS A 167 -10.12 -10.05 -39.46
CA LYS A 167 -10.49 -8.62 -39.33
C LYS A 167 -10.38 -8.07 -37.91
N VAL A 168 -10.06 -8.89 -36.91
CA VAL A 168 -9.85 -8.43 -35.53
C VAL A 168 -8.47 -7.81 -35.44
N ILE A 169 -8.42 -6.49 -35.26
CA ILE A 169 -7.15 -5.75 -35.20
C ILE A 169 -6.65 -5.56 -33.76
N ARG A 170 -7.56 -5.64 -32.78
CA ARG A 170 -7.24 -5.38 -31.37
C ARG A 170 -8.19 -6.10 -30.41
N LEU A 171 -7.61 -6.72 -29.39
CA LEU A 171 -8.30 -7.27 -28.21
C LEU A 171 -7.92 -6.43 -26.98
N VAL A 172 -8.93 -5.87 -26.31
CA VAL A 172 -8.79 -5.11 -25.08
C VAL A 172 -9.52 -5.84 -23.97
N GLY A 173 -8.78 -6.50 -23.08
CA GLY A 173 -9.32 -7.02 -21.84
C GLY A 173 -9.31 -5.95 -20.74
N VAL A 174 -10.35 -5.92 -19.91
CA VAL A 174 -10.47 -4.97 -18.78
C VAL A 174 -10.85 -5.74 -17.52
N GLY A 175 -9.94 -5.81 -16.55
CA GLY A 175 -10.10 -6.65 -15.37
C GLY A 175 -10.45 -8.09 -15.75
N SER A 176 -9.94 -8.59 -16.88
CA SER A 176 -10.44 -9.68 -17.73
C SER A 176 -10.63 -11.06 -17.12
N GLY A 177 -10.46 -11.22 -15.80
CA GLY A 177 -10.60 -12.49 -15.11
C GLY A 177 -9.57 -13.55 -15.51
N LEU A 178 -8.72 -13.30 -16.51
CA LEU A 178 -7.75 -14.26 -17.08
C LEU A 178 -6.94 -14.93 -15.98
N LYS A 179 -6.34 -14.11 -15.12
CA LYS A 179 -5.47 -14.58 -14.04
C LYS A 179 -6.23 -15.33 -12.93
N PRO A 180 -7.29 -14.78 -12.33
CA PRO A 180 -8.05 -15.50 -11.30
C PRO A 180 -8.72 -16.77 -11.80
N ILE A 181 -9.33 -16.76 -12.98
CA ILE A 181 -9.98 -17.95 -13.55
C ILE A 181 -8.95 -19.04 -13.82
N TRP A 182 -7.78 -18.67 -14.36
CA TRP A 182 -6.67 -19.61 -14.50
C TRP A 182 -6.21 -20.17 -13.15
N LEU A 183 -6.04 -19.31 -12.14
CA LEU A 183 -5.61 -19.76 -10.81
C LEU A 183 -6.60 -20.76 -10.22
N LEU A 184 -7.90 -20.46 -10.31
CA LEU A 184 -8.96 -21.35 -9.83
C LEU A 184 -8.95 -22.70 -10.58
N GLN A 185 -8.68 -22.69 -11.89
CA GLN A 185 -8.47 -23.94 -12.65
C GLN A 185 -7.23 -24.71 -12.17
N GLN A 186 -6.14 -24.03 -11.82
CA GLN A 186 -4.95 -24.69 -11.28
C GLN A 186 -5.20 -25.28 -9.90
N ILE A 187 -5.93 -24.59 -9.02
CA ILE A 187 -6.23 -25.06 -7.66
C ILE A 187 -7.08 -26.33 -7.67
N LYS A 188 -7.85 -26.61 -8.72
CA LYS A 188 -8.53 -27.92 -8.89
C LYS A 188 -7.54 -29.10 -8.99
N ARG A 189 -6.26 -28.86 -9.31
CA ARG A 189 -5.23 -29.91 -9.31
C ARG A 189 -4.83 -30.22 -7.87
N PRO A 190 -4.85 -31.49 -7.43
CA PRO A 190 -4.66 -31.85 -6.03
C PRO A 190 -3.31 -31.35 -5.47
N LEU A 191 -2.24 -31.46 -6.27
CA LEU A 191 -0.91 -30.99 -5.89
C LEU A 191 -0.84 -29.46 -5.70
N VAL A 192 -1.55 -28.69 -6.54
CA VAL A 192 -1.58 -27.23 -6.44
C VAL A 192 -2.43 -26.80 -5.25
N CYS A 193 -3.56 -27.48 -5.01
CA CYS A 193 -4.39 -27.27 -3.82
C CYS A 193 -3.59 -27.51 -2.54
N ALA A 194 -2.85 -28.62 -2.47
CA ALA A 194 -2.00 -28.95 -1.34
C ALA A 194 -0.96 -27.85 -1.08
N VAL A 195 -0.23 -27.39 -2.12
CA VAL A 195 0.73 -26.29 -1.98
C VAL A 195 0.06 -24.98 -1.55
N ALA A 196 -1.11 -24.68 -2.09
CA ALA A 196 -1.87 -23.46 -1.74
C ALA A 196 -2.28 -23.44 -0.27
N TRP A 197 -2.53 -24.60 0.35
CA TRP A 197 -2.82 -24.73 1.79
C TRP A 197 -1.55 -24.83 2.66
N MET A 198 -0.52 -25.53 2.20
CA MET A 198 0.74 -25.67 2.93
C MET A 198 1.42 -24.31 3.16
N LEU A 199 1.30 -23.35 2.22
CA LEU A 199 1.91 -22.03 2.36
C LEU A 199 1.30 -21.17 3.51
N PRO A 200 -0.03 -21.00 3.62
CA PRO A 200 -0.66 -20.42 4.81
C PRO A 200 -0.31 -21.15 6.10
N VAL A 201 -0.32 -22.49 6.10
CA VAL A 201 0.05 -23.29 7.28
C VAL A 201 1.50 -23.01 7.68
N ALA A 202 2.43 -23.03 6.73
CA ALA A 202 3.82 -22.67 6.97
C ALA A 202 3.93 -21.23 7.52
N SER A 203 3.14 -20.30 7.01
CA SER A 203 3.13 -18.90 7.48
C SER A 203 2.63 -18.78 8.92
N LEU A 204 1.60 -19.55 9.30
CA LEU A 204 1.09 -19.61 10.67
C LEU A 204 2.10 -20.25 11.62
N CYS A 205 2.73 -21.36 11.22
CA CYS A 205 3.81 -22.00 12.00
C CYS A 205 4.99 -21.05 12.19
N LEU A 206 5.36 -20.26 11.17
CA LEU A 206 6.40 -19.23 11.30
C LEU A 206 5.97 -18.11 12.24
N ALA A 207 4.76 -17.58 12.08
CA ALA A 207 4.26 -16.48 12.91
C ALA A 207 4.17 -16.88 14.39
N TRP A 208 3.73 -18.10 14.68
CA TRP A 208 3.68 -18.62 16.04
C TRP A 208 5.08 -18.99 16.57
N GLY A 209 5.90 -19.68 15.78
CA GLY A 209 7.25 -20.06 16.18
C GLY A 209 8.15 -18.85 16.44
N ALA A 210 8.04 -17.81 15.62
CA ALA A 210 8.77 -16.55 15.76
C ALA A 210 8.07 -15.53 16.68
N SER A 211 6.89 -15.84 17.23
CA SER A 211 6.15 -14.91 18.10
C SER A 211 6.97 -14.45 19.32
N PRO A 212 7.81 -15.29 19.96
CA PRO A 212 8.64 -14.85 21.08
C PRO A 212 9.49 -13.66 20.68
N LEU A 213 10.15 -13.69 19.52
CA LEU A 213 11.05 -12.62 19.04
C LEU A 213 10.38 -11.23 18.89
N ILE A 214 9.04 -11.19 18.90
CA ILE A 214 8.24 -9.99 18.68
C ILE A 214 7.45 -9.60 19.95
N GLU A 215 7.35 -10.51 20.93
CA GLU A 215 6.45 -10.40 22.08
C GLU A 215 7.22 -10.15 23.39
N PRO A 216 7.02 -9.00 24.06
CA PRO A 216 7.79 -8.63 25.25
C PRO A 216 7.67 -9.60 26.43
N SER A 217 6.57 -10.34 26.55
CA SER A 217 6.37 -11.31 27.62
C SER A 217 7.20 -12.59 27.44
N ASN A 218 7.68 -12.85 26.21
CA ASN A 218 8.29 -14.11 25.81
C ASN A 218 9.69 -13.92 25.18
N SER A 219 10.22 -12.69 25.12
CA SER A 219 11.55 -12.42 24.57
C SER A 219 12.28 -11.34 25.33
N GLU A 220 13.49 -11.69 25.76
CA GLU A 220 14.51 -10.77 26.26
C GLU A 220 14.76 -9.60 25.30
N ILE A 221 14.75 -9.81 23.97
CA ILE A 221 14.93 -8.74 22.97
C ILE A 221 13.74 -7.77 22.99
N ALA A 222 12.52 -8.29 22.95
CA ALA A 222 11.31 -7.46 22.95
C ALA A 222 11.08 -6.78 24.31
N ALA A 223 11.41 -7.46 25.42
CA ALA A 223 11.42 -6.90 26.76
C ALA A 223 12.48 -5.79 26.91
N SER A 224 13.67 -5.98 26.32
CA SER A 224 14.74 -4.98 26.29
C SER A 224 14.36 -3.76 25.47
N MET A 225 13.72 -3.95 24.30
CA MET A 225 13.16 -2.84 23.52
C MET A 225 12.10 -2.07 24.33
N LEU A 226 11.25 -2.77 25.08
CA LEU A 226 10.27 -2.14 25.95
C LEU A 226 10.92 -1.40 27.12
N MET A 227 12.00 -1.93 27.70
CA MET A 227 12.81 -1.24 28.71
C MET A 227 13.42 0.05 28.16
N GLN A 228 13.98 0.03 26.94
CA GLN A 228 14.48 1.25 26.29
C GLN A 228 13.37 2.28 26.10
N VAL A 229 12.18 1.85 25.69
CA VAL A 229 11.01 2.75 25.58
C VAL A 229 10.63 3.32 26.95
N LYS A 230 10.61 2.51 28.01
CA LYS A 230 10.32 2.98 29.38
C LYS A 230 11.34 4.00 29.87
N VAL A 231 12.63 3.73 29.68
CA VAL A 231 13.72 4.65 30.06
C VAL A 231 13.61 5.97 29.29
N LEU A 232 13.34 5.91 27.99
CA LEU A 232 13.12 7.09 27.15
C LEU A 232 11.87 7.89 27.57
N VAL A 233 10.77 7.22 27.91
CA VAL A 233 9.55 7.88 28.39
C VAL A 233 9.81 8.61 29.72
N SER A 234 10.53 7.97 30.65
CA SER A 234 10.87 8.56 31.94
C SER A 234 11.79 9.77 31.81
N SER A 235 12.79 9.72 30.92
CA SER A 235 13.73 10.84 30.72
C SER A 235 13.09 12.07 30.07
N MET A 236 12.02 11.88 29.29
CA MET A 236 11.24 12.98 28.69
C MET A 236 10.24 13.61 29.66
N ALA A 237 9.86 12.92 30.73
CA ALA A 237 8.90 13.38 31.72
C ALA A 237 9.55 14.21 32.85
N VAL A 238 10.74 13.78 33.28
CA VAL A 238 11.42 14.34 34.46
C VAL A 238 12.14 15.66 34.10
N PRO A 239 11.85 16.77 34.82
CA PRO A 239 12.54 18.05 34.67
C PRO A 239 14.05 17.90 34.86
N LEU A 240 14.84 18.60 34.04
CA LEU A 240 16.31 18.57 34.07
C LEU A 240 16.89 18.93 35.45
N GLY A 241 16.29 19.89 36.15
CA GLY A 241 16.70 20.33 37.48
C GLY A 241 16.34 19.35 38.60
N ALA A 242 15.46 18.38 38.32
CA ALA A 242 15.11 17.29 39.23
C ALA A 242 15.87 15.98 38.91
N GLN A 243 16.71 15.98 37.86
CA GLN A 243 17.57 14.83 37.55
C GLN A 243 18.75 14.83 38.52
N SER A 244 18.67 14.00 39.55
CA SER A 244 19.82 13.76 40.43
C SER A 244 20.93 13.04 39.66
N PRO A 245 22.20 13.13 40.12
CA PRO A 245 23.27 12.28 39.60
C PRO A 245 22.87 10.80 39.64
N GLN A 246 22.19 10.38 40.71
CA GLN A 246 21.66 9.02 40.86
C GLN A 246 20.64 8.66 39.78
N PHE A 247 19.68 9.54 39.44
CA PHE A 247 18.74 9.32 38.35
C PHE A 247 19.44 9.17 36.99
N SER A 248 20.48 9.96 36.73
CA SER A 248 21.26 9.88 35.49
C SER A 248 22.05 8.56 35.40
N THR A 249 22.64 8.14 36.52
CA THR A 249 23.35 6.85 36.62
C THR A 249 22.39 5.68 36.49
N ASP A 250 21.21 5.72 37.11
CA ASP A 250 20.16 4.69 37.00
C ASP A 250 19.61 4.61 35.55
N MET A 251 19.48 5.75 34.88
CA MET A 251 19.07 5.81 33.47
C MET A 251 20.15 5.18 32.57
N LEU A 252 21.42 5.55 32.75
CA LEU A 252 22.55 4.98 32.02
C LEU A 252 22.66 3.48 32.27
N HIS A 253 22.51 3.04 33.52
CA HIS A 253 22.48 1.62 33.87
C HIS A 253 21.29 0.92 33.21
N GLY A 254 20.09 1.50 33.21
CA GLY A 254 18.95 0.90 32.51
C GLY A 254 19.13 0.79 31.00
N VAL A 255 19.81 1.77 30.36
CA VAL A 255 20.17 1.68 28.94
C VAL A 255 21.19 0.56 28.73
N VAL A 256 22.27 0.54 29.51
CA VAL A 256 23.34 -0.47 29.42
C VAL A 256 22.79 -1.87 29.69
N GLU A 257 22.00 -2.07 30.74
CA GLU A 257 21.35 -3.33 31.08
C GLU A 257 20.42 -3.80 29.95
N SER A 258 19.67 -2.89 29.33
CA SER A 258 18.85 -3.27 28.17
C SER A 258 19.69 -3.61 26.93
N MET A 259 20.85 -2.95 26.72
CA MET A 259 21.75 -3.27 25.61
C MET A 259 22.43 -4.62 25.84
N GLU A 260 22.85 -4.90 27.07
CA GLU A 260 23.41 -6.19 27.48
C GLU A 260 22.37 -7.31 27.36
N ARG A 261 21.13 -7.12 27.84
CA ARG A 261 20.02 -8.07 27.63
C ARG A 261 19.66 -8.25 26.16
N MET A 262 19.67 -7.18 25.37
CA MET A 262 19.42 -7.26 23.94
C MET A 262 20.52 -8.06 23.23
N GLN A 263 21.78 -7.83 23.59
CA GLN A 263 22.94 -8.53 23.02
C GLN A 263 22.96 -10.00 23.47
N SER A 264 22.67 -10.29 24.74
CA SER A 264 22.56 -11.66 25.24
C SER A 264 21.38 -12.39 24.61
N GLY A 265 20.21 -11.74 24.47
CA GLY A 265 19.03 -12.30 23.79
C GLY A 265 19.20 -12.47 22.28
N LEU A 266 20.05 -11.69 21.62
CA LEU A 266 20.40 -11.88 20.21
C LEU A 266 21.33 -13.09 20.00
N LEU A 267 22.19 -13.38 20.97
CA LEU A 267 23.11 -14.52 20.96
C LEU A 267 22.44 -15.80 21.48
N LEU A 268 21.49 -15.66 22.40
CA LEU A 268 20.65 -16.71 22.93
C LEU A 268 19.27 -16.60 22.29
N VAL A 269 19.08 -17.30 21.18
CA VAL A 269 17.74 -17.79 20.77
C VAL A 269 17.22 -18.85 21.78
N GLY A 270 17.64 -18.74 23.05
CA GLY A 270 17.69 -19.79 24.07
C GLY A 270 16.40 -20.00 24.84
N ASP A 271 15.52 -18.99 24.91
CA ASP A 271 14.20 -19.13 25.54
C ASP A 271 13.11 -19.63 24.57
N MET A 272 13.48 -19.95 23.33
CA MET A 272 12.55 -20.60 22.41
C MET A 272 12.31 -22.05 22.86
N SER A 273 11.08 -22.32 23.30
CA SER A 273 10.65 -23.68 23.60
C SER A 273 10.82 -24.61 22.39
N TRP A 274 11.05 -25.89 22.66
CA TRP A 274 11.27 -26.89 21.61
C TRP A 274 10.13 -26.93 20.60
N GLU A 275 8.88 -26.75 21.04
CA GLU A 275 7.70 -26.73 20.18
C GLU A 275 7.76 -25.58 19.15
N ARG A 276 8.29 -24.42 19.54
CA ARG A 276 8.41 -23.25 18.66
C ARG A 276 9.54 -23.41 17.64
N TRP A 277 10.65 -24.00 18.05
CA TRP A 277 11.71 -24.43 17.13
C TRP A 277 11.20 -25.44 16.11
N VAL A 278 10.42 -26.42 16.57
CA VAL A 278 9.76 -27.39 15.69
C VAL A 278 8.83 -26.68 14.72
N ALA A 279 8.01 -25.72 15.16
CA ALA A 279 7.12 -24.97 14.28
C ALA A 279 7.87 -24.13 13.22
N MET A 280 8.98 -23.47 13.59
CA MET A 280 9.82 -22.76 12.63
C MET A 280 10.48 -23.70 11.61
N THR A 281 10.94 -24.86 12.08
CA THR A 281 11.56 -25.89 11.23
C THR A 281 10.52 -26.50 10.27
N VAL A 282 9.32 -26.79 10.75
CA VAL A 282 8.18 -27.24 9.93
C VAL A 282 7.84 -26.18 8.89
N SER A 283 7.79 -24.90 9.27
CA SER A 283 7.56 -23.81 8.33
C SER A 283 8.62 -23.72 7.23
N ALA A 284 9.91 -23.76 7.61
CA ALA A 284 11.02 -23.72 6.68
C ALA A 284 10.97 -24.92 5.71
N THR A 285 10.71 -26.12 6.25
CA THR A 285 10.62 -27.36 5.48
C THR A 285 9.43 -27.35 4.51
N LEU A 286 8.25 -26.93 4.98
CA LEU A 286 7.05 -26.79 4.14
C LEU A 286 7.28 -25.74 3.04
N SER A 287 7.90 -24.61 3.37
CA SER A 287 8.20 -23.54 2.41
C SER A 287 9.19 -24.00 1.34
N LEU A 288 10.26 -24.70 1.74
CA LEU A 288 11.23 -25.29 0.82
C LEU A 288 10.57 -26.35 -0.08
N THR A 289 9.79 -27.25 0.51
CA THR A 289 9.05 -28.30 -0.21
C THR A 289 8.07 -27.69 -1.20
N CYS A 290 7.29 -26.68 -0.80
CA CYS A 290 6.43 -25.92 -1.69
C CYS A 290 7.23 -25.27 -2.83
N GLY A 291 8.37 -24.66 -2.53
CA GLY A 291 9.27 -24.07 -3.51
C GLY A 291 9.78 -25.09 -4.55
N LEU A 292 10.17 -26.29 -4.10
CA LEU A 292 10.61 -27.39 -4.96
C LEU A 292 9.44 -27.92 -5.82
N ILE A 293 8.27 -28.16 -5.23
CA ILE A 293 7.07 -28.58 -5.97
C ILE A 293 6.69 -27.52 -7.02
N ILE A 294 6.70 -26.24 -6.64
CA ILE A 294 6.43 -25.14 -7.57
C ILE A 294 7.44 -25.15 -8.71
N ARG A 295 8.74 -25.27 -8.41
CA ARG A 295 9.82 -25.22 -9.41
C ARG A 295 9.81 -26.41 -10.37
N PHE A 296 9.62 -27.62 -9.86
CA PHE A 296 9.83 -28.87 -10.62
C PHE A 296 8.55 -29.53 -11.11
N ARG A 297 7.39 -29.28 -10.49
CA ARG A 297 6.12 -29.94 -10.85
C ARG A 297 5.07 -28.98 -11.39
N ILE A 298 4.98 -27.76 -10.84
CA ILE A 298 3.95 -26.77 -11.24
C ILE A 298 4.44 -25.89 -12.39
N ARG A 299 5.60 -25.21 -12.24
CA ARG A 299 6.15 -24.27 -13.25
C ARG A 299 6.38 -24.88 -14.63
N PRO A 300 6.95 -26.09 -14.79
CA PRO A 300 7.19 -26.68 -16.11
C PRO A 300 5.90 -26.86 -16.91
N ASN A 301 4.81 -27.19 -16.21
CA ASN A 301 3.46 -27.34 -16.78
C ASN A 301 2.69 -26.01 -16.89
N ALA A 302 3.27 -24.91 -16.41
CA ALA A 302 2.64 -23.59 -16.36
C ALA A 302 3.23 -22.59 -17.38
N LYS A 303 4.10 -23.02 -18.32
CA LYS A 303 4.59 -22.16 -19.41
C LYS A 303 3.39 -21.47 -20.08
N SER A 304 3.53 -20.15 -20.26
CA SER A 304 2.48 -19.16 -20.54
C SER A 304 1.31 -19.69 -21.37
N ILE A 305 0.21 -20.03 -20.68
CA ILE A 305 -1.03 -20.53 -21.31
C ILE A 305 -1.72 -19.42 -22.12
N PHE A 306 -1.46 -18.16 -21.78
CA PHE A 306 -1.99 -17.01 -22.51
C PHE A 306 -1.02 -16.56 -23.59
N ALA A 307 -1.12 -17.24 -24.73
CA ALA A 307 -0.54 -16.80 -25.99
C ALA A 307 -1.66 -16.69 -27.01
N LEU A 308 -1.69 -15.57 -27.73
CA LEU A 308 -2.50 -15.44 -28.92
C LEU A 308 -1.66 -15.89 -30.12
N PRO A 309 -2.26 -16.61 -31.08
CA PRO A 309 -1.52 -17.10 -32.25
C PRO A 309 -0.91 -15.93 -33.01
N PRO A 310 0.33 -16.08 -33.53
CA PRO A 310 0.90 -15.09 -34.42
C PRO A 310 0.02 -14.99 -35.67
N THR A 311 -0.55 -13.80 -35.90
CA THR A 311 -1.38 -13.54 -37.08
C THR A 311 -0.55 -13.72 -38.35
N LYS A 312 -0.98 -14.59 -39.26
CA LYS A 312 -0.42 -14.70 -40.62
C LYS A 312 -0.91 -13.51 -41.45
N GLY A 313 -0.05 -12.52 -41.69
CA GLY A 313 -0.35 -11.33 -42.50
C GLY A 313 0.43 -10.08 -42.04
N THR A 314 0.22 -8.95 -42.74
CA THR A 314 0.95 -7.68 -42.50
C THR A 314 0.48 -6.87 -41.29
N LYS A 315 -0.58 -7.29 -40.57
CA LYS A 315 -1.08 -6.60 -39.36
C LYS A 315 -1.18 -7.56 -38.18
N GLN A 316 -0.41 -7.24 -37.13
CA GLN A 316 -0.38 -7.99 -35.89
C GLN A 316 -1.59 -7.67 -35.02
N LEU A 317 -2.33 -8.68 -34.53
CA LEU A 317 -3.39 -8.50 -33.53
C LEU A 317 -2.78 -7.82 -32.29
N LYS A 318 -3.26 -6.63 -31.94
CA LYS A 318 -2.81 -5.91 -30.75
C LYS A 318 -3.58 -6.39 -29.53
N TRP A 319 -2.89 -6.86 -28.50
CA TRP A 319 -3.53 -7.27 -27.24
C TRP A 319 -3.14 -6.32 -26.10
N GLU A 320 -4.14 -5.80 -25.40
CA GLU A 320 -3.98 -4.93 -24.23
C GLU A 320 -4.87 -5.42 -23.08
N GLU A 321 -4.32 -5.49 -21.86
CA GLU A 321 -5.03 -5.89 -20.64
C GLU A 321 -5.00 -4.76 -19.62
N TYR A 322 -6.11 -4.08 -19.43
CA TYR A 322 -6.26 -2.97 -18.49
C TYR A 322 -6.71 -3.47 -17.12
N SER A 323 -5.93 -3.18 -16.08
CA SER A 323 -6.36 -3.36 -14.69
C SER A 323 -5.84 -2.25 -13.78
N SER A 324 -6.65 -1.90 -12.78
CA SER A 324 -6.25 -1.06 -11.66
C SER A 324 -5.47 -1.89 -10.64
N HIS A 325 -4.45 -1.32 -10.01
CA HIS A 325 -3.74 -1.99 -8.90
C HIS A 325 -4.60 -2.22 -7.66
N HIS A 326 -5.71 -1.50 -7.56
CA HIS A 326 -6.64 -1.67 -6.46
C HIS A 326 -7.56 -2.86 -6.74
N ASP A 327 -7.95 -3.09 -8.00
CA ASP A 327 -8.83 -4.16 -8.42
C ASP A 327 -8.32 -5.52 -7.93
N MET A 328 -9.08 -6.13 -7.03
CA MET A 328 -8.72 -7.39 -6.39
C MET A 328 -8.55 -8.52 -7.42
N VAL A 329 -9.31 -8.50 -8.51
CA VAL A 329 -9.30 -9.51 -9.58
C VAL A 329 -8.17 -9.22 -10.56
N GLY A 330 -7.99 -7.95 -10.93
CA GLY A 330 -7.04 -7.52 -11.95
C GLY A 330 -5.59 -7.36 -11.47
N ARG A 331 -5.34 -7.30 -10.16
CA ARG A 331 -4.01 -7.05 -9.56
C ARG A 331 -3.14 -8.30 -9.36
N MET A 332 -3.69 -9.48 -9.62
CA MET A 332 -3.00 -10.75 -9.38
C MET A 332 -1.64 -10.81 -10.09
N LEU A 333 -0.62 -11.24 -9.35
CA LEU A 333 0.74 -11.38 -9.85
C LEU A 333 0.88 -12.50 -10.88
N LEU A 334 0.18 -13.60 -10.66
CA LEU A 334 0.30 -14.83 -11.43
C LEU A 334 -1.05 -15.25 -12.04
N PRO A 335 -1.04 -15.85 -13.24
CA PRO A 335 0.12 -16.07 -14.11
C PRO A 335 0.56 -14.75 -14.78
N THR A 336 1.81 -14.70 -15.23
CA THR A 336 2.34 -13.54 -15.95
C THR A 336 1.82 -13.52 -17.38
N LEU A 337 1.28 -12.37 -17.82
CA LEU A 337 0.94 -12.15 -19.22
C LEU A 337 2.19 -11.76 -20.04
N PRO A 338 2.16 -11.91 -21.37
CA PRO A 338 3.26 -11.50 -22.24
C PRO A 338 3.67 -10.03 -22.07
N GLN A 339 4.92 -9.73 -22.38
CA GLN A 339 5.49 -8.40 -22.22
C GLN A 339 4.72 -7.38 -23.09
N GLY A 340 4.40 -6.21 -22.52
CA GLY A 340 3.72 -5.12 -23.23
C GLY A 340 2.18 -5.23 -23.30
N VAL A 341 1.60 -6.38 -22.95
CA VAL A 341 0.14 -6.60 -22.92
C VAL A 341 -0.51 -5.86 -21.76
N GLU A 342 0.04 -6.01 -20.55
CA GLU A 342 -0.57 -5.44 -19.34
C GLU A 342 -0.45 -3.91 -19.32
N ARG A 343 -1.58 -3.22 -19.22
CA ARG A 343 -1.71 -1.78 -19.08
C ARG A 343 -2.32 -1.44 -17.71
N GLU A 344 -1.76 -0.46 -17.03
CA GLU A 344 -2.38 0.03 -15.79
C GLU A 344 -3.53 0.96 -16.15
N ALA A 345 -4.71 0.73 -15.58
CA ALA A 345 -5.83 1.65 -15.62
C ALA A 345 -5.83 2.55 -14.39
N ALA A 346 -6.18 3.83 -14.57
CA ALA A 346 -6.39 4.72 -13.43
C ALA A 346 -7.59 4.23 -12.60
N PRO A 347 -7.46 4.01 -11.27
CA PRO A 347 -8.58 3.60 -10.43
C PRO A 347 -9.63 4.72 -10.38
N VAL A 348 -10.91 4.38 -10.16
CA VAL A 348 -11.99 5.38 -10.00
C VAL A 348 -12.26 5.67 -8.52
N LEU A 349 -12.26 4.64 -7.70
CA LEU A 349 -12.49 4.69 -6.26
C LEU A 349 -11.18 4.53 -5.48
N GLY A 350 -10.26 3.72 -6.01
CA GLY A 350 -9.16 3.20 -5.23
C GLY A 350 -9.66 2.23 -4.17
N HIS A 351 -10.67 1.41 -4.46
CA HIS A 351 -11.21 0.41 -3.55
C HIS A 351 -11.21 -0.99 -4.20
N PRO A 352 -10.77 -2.05 -3.51
CA PRO A 352 -10.52 -3.33 -4.18
C PRO A 352 -11.70 -3.97 -4.91
N LEU A 353 -12.89 -3.91 -4.30
CA LEU A 353 -14.12 -4.43 -4.91
C LEU A 353 -14.78 -3.43 -5.85
N GLY A 354 -14.64 -2.13 -5.56
CA GLY A 354 -15.40 -1.09 -6.24
C GLY A 354 -14.77 -0.61 -7.54
N ASP A 355 -13.45 -0.75 -7.70
CA ASP A 355 -12.77 -0.40 -8.94
C ASP A 355 -13.04 -1.42 -10.05
N HIS A 356 -13.22 -2.70 -9.69
CA HIS A 356 -13.44 -3.77 -10.65
C HIS A 356 -14.68 -3.52 -11.53
N THR A 357 -15.76 -3.01 -10.94
CA THR A 357 -17.04 -2.78 -11.64
C THR A 357 -17.15 -1.40 -12.26
N LYS A 358 -16.17 -0.51 -12.06
CA LYS A 358 -16.29 0.93 -12.42
C LYS A 358 -15.35 1.39 -13.51
N TYR A 359 -14.70 0.47 -14.23
CA TYR A 359 -13.84 0.85 -15.36
C TYR A 359 -14.56 1.67 -16.43
N PHE A 360 -15.84 1.35 -16.69
CA PHE A 360 -16.68 2.03 -17.68
C PHE A 360 -17.65 3.06 -17.08
N ASP A 361 -17.46 3.43 -15.81
CA ASP A 361 -18.21 4.52 -15.19
C ASP A 361 -17.98 5.83 -15.97
N SER A 362 -18.96 6.73 -16.00
CA SER A 362 -18.83 8.03 -16.68
C SER A 362 -17.67 8.86 -16.13
N ASN A 363 -17.31 8.63 -14.86
CA ASN A 363 -16.16 9.24 -14.21
C ASN A 363 -14.86 8.44 -14.45
N GLY A 364 -14.85 7.35 -15.21
CA GLY A 364 -13.66 6.56 -15.51
C GLY A 364 -12.78 7.22 -16.59
N LEU A 365 -11.46 7.09 -16.48
CA LEU A 365 -10.57 7.52 -17.57
C LEU A 365 -10.42 6.48 -18.69
N LEU A 366 -10.71 5.21 -18.41
CA LEU A 366 -10.56 4.14 -19.38
C LEU A 366 -11.44 4.35 -20.63
N PRO A 367 -12.73 4.74 -20.55
CA PRO A 367 -13.55 4.97 -21.73
C PRO A 367 -12.97 6.05 -22.64
N ARG A 368 -12.43 7.13 -22.07
CA ARG A 368 -11.80 8.23 -22.81
C ARG A 368 -10.52 7.80 -23.50
N ARG A 369 -9.73 6.94 -22.84
CA ARG A 369 -8.53 6.33 -23.42
C ARG A 369 -8.88 5.38 -24.56
N LEU A 370 -9.89 4.53 -24.38
CA LEU A 370 -10.34 3.58 -25.40
C LEU A 370 -10.93 4.30 -26.61
N ALA A 371 -11.72 5.36 -26.40
CA ALA A 371 -12.23 6.22 -27.47
C ALA A 371 -11.09 6.84 -28.27
N ALA A 372 -10.06 7.38 -27.60
CA ALA A 372 -8.86 7.90 -28.26
C ALA A 372 -8.16 6.82 -29.12
N GLY A 373 -8.04 5.60 -28.58
CA GLY A 373 -7.44 4.48 -29.29
C GLY A 373 -8.27 3.98 -30.47
N LEU A 374 -9.60 4.08 -30.40
CA LEU A 374 -10.48 3.78 -31.53
C LEU A 374 -10.38 4.86 -32.62
N LEU A 375 -10.31 6.13 -32.24
CA LEU A 375 -10.06 7.23 -33.18
C LEU A 375 -8.74 7.02 -33.93
N THR A 376 -7.66 6.65 -33.23
CA THR A 376 -6.36 6.34 -33.87
C THR A 376 -6.46 5.19 -34.89
N ASP A 377 -7.32 4.20 -34.67
CA ASP A 377 -7.48 3.07 -35.60
C ASP A 377 -8.22 3.45 -36.90
N ILE A 378 -8.99 4.55 -36.85
CA ILE A 378 -9.80 5.10 -37.95
C ILE A 378 -9.04 6.21 -38.70
N GLU A 379 -8.13 6.93 -38.02
CA GLU A 379 -7.27 7.93 -38.64
C GLU A 379 -6.42 7.34 -39.79
N SER A 380 -6.29 8.12 -40.84
CA SER A 380 -5.49 7.81 -42.04
C SER A 380 -4.71 9.05 -42.47
N SER A 381 -3.81 8.91 -43.45
CA SER A 381 -3.12 10.06 -44.06
C SER A 381 -4.07 11.13 -44.62
N SER A 382 -5.31 10.76 -44.94
CA SER A 382 -6.35 11.64 -45.47
C SER A 382 -7.40 12.09 -44.44
N ARG A 383 -7.40 11.55 -43.22
CA ARG A 383 -8.39 11.86 -42.17
C ARG A 383 -7.73 11.93 -40.80
N SER A 384 -7.67 13.14 -40.24
CA SER A 384 -7.17 13.41 -38.89
C SER A 384 -8.31 13.90 -38.00
N PHE A 385 -8.49 13.26 -36.85
CA PHE A 385 -9.49 13.59 -35.83
C PHE A 385 -8.84 14.11 -34.54
N GLY A 386 -7.51 14.31 -34.54
CA GLY A 386 -6.77 14.74 -33.36
C GLY A 386 -6.58 13.64 -32.31
N ALA A 387 -6.62 12.35 -32.71
CA ALA A 387 -6.53 11.23 -31.77
C ALA A 387 -5.23 11.27 -30.95
N LYS A 388 -4.11 11.69 -31.55
CA LYS A 388 -2.84 11.89 -30.84
C LYS A 388 -2.96 12.92 -29.70
N ARG A 389 -3.55 14.09 -29.99
CA ARG A 389 -3.76 15.15 -28.98
C ARG A 389 -4.71 14.68 -27.87
N TRP A 390 -5.76 13.94 -28.23
CA TRP A 390 -6.67 13.32 -27.26
C TRP A 390 -5.92 12.34 -26.36
N MET A 391 -5.16 11.41 -26.94
CA MET A 391 -4.37 10.41 -26.23
C MET A 391 -3.38 11.05 -25.24
N GLU A 392 -2.64 12.05 -25.69
CA GLU A 392 -1.68 12.79 -24.86
C GLU A 392 -2.38 13.52 -23.71
N THR A 393 -3.56 14.09 -23.97
CA THR A 393 -4.37 14.77 -22.97
C THR A 393 -4.87 13.80 -21.91
N VAL A 394 -5.49 12.69 -22.31
CA VAL A 394 -5.90 11.63 -21.38
C VAL A 394 -4.70 11.12 -20.57
N ALA A 395 -3.54 10.88 -21.20
CA ALA A 395 -2.34 10.41 -20.51
C ALA A 395 -1.78 11.41 -19.47
N ARG A 396 -1.92 12.72 -19.67
CA ARG A 396 -1.57 13.74 -18.66
C ARG A 396 -2.46 13.61 -17.42
N TYR A 397 -3.77 13.51 -17.62
CA TYR A 397 -4.75 13.37 -16.52
C TYR A 397 -4.63 12.02 -15.80
N GLU A 398 -4.37 10.93 -16.54
CA GLU A 398 -4.08 9.62 -15.94
C GLU A 398 -2.87 9.68 -14.99
N ARG A 399 -1.78 10.35 -15.41
CA ARG A 399 -0.60 10.55 -14.55
C ARG A 399 -0.92 11.38 -13.31
N ALA A 400 -1.73 12.44 -13.46
CA ALA A 400 -2.15 13.28 -12.35
C ALA A 400 -2.97 12.49 -11.30
N LEU A 401 -3.96 11.72 -11.75
CA LEU A 401 -4.79 10.89 -10.86
C LEU A 401 -4.00 9.78 -10.18
N ARG A 402 -3.08 9.12 -10.88
CA ARG A 402 -2.20 8.10 -10.26
C ARG A 402 -1.36 8.70 -9.15
N LYS A 403 -0.69 9.82 -9.41
CA LYS A 403 0.08 10.55 -8.39
C LYS A 403 -0.80 10.92 -7.19
N GLN A 404 -2.04 11.34 -7.43
CA GLN A 404 -2.97 11.67 -6.34
C GLN A 404 -3.41 10.45 -5.53
N HIS A 405 -3.69 9.32 -6.19
CA HIS A 405 -4.10 8.08 -5.55
C HIS A 405 -2.98 7.52 -4.66
N ASP A 406 -1.75 7.52 -5.15
CA ASP A 406 -0.59 7.06 -4.40
C ASP A 406 -0.34 7.91 -3.15
N ARG A 407 -0.42 9.25 -3.29
CA ARG A 407 -0.30 10.18 -2.16
C ARG A 407 -1.39 9.97 -1.11
N ARG A 408 -2.63 9.81 -1.57
CA ARG A 408 -3.78 9.61 -0.70
C ARG A 408 -3.65 8.32 0.12
N ARG A 409 -3.21 7.23 -0.51
CA ARG A 409 -2.96 5.94 0.15
C ARG A 409 -1.78 5.98 1.10
N CYS A 410 -0.69 6.64 0.71
CA CYS A 410 0.45 6.87 1.60
C CYS A 410 0.00 7.62 2.87
N PHE A 411 -0.77 8.69 2.71
CA PHE A 411 -1.26 9.47 3.84
C PHE A 411 -2.20 8.66 4.74
N GLN A 412 -3.14 7.90 4.16
CA GLN A 412 -4.02 7.01 4.91
C GLN A 412 -3.23 5.97 5.71
N GLY A 413 -2.23 5.33 5.09
CA GLY A 413 -1.41 4.30 5.75
C GLY A 413 -0.59 4.86 6.92
N VAL A 414 0.03 6.02 6.75
CA VAL A 414 0.78 6.69 7.84
C VAL A 414 -0.15 7.07 8.99
N LEU A 415 -1.32 7.63 8.69
CA LEU A 415 -2.27 8.03 9.72
C LEU A 415 -2.78 6.82 10.53
N MET A 416 -3.07 5.73 9.84
CA MET A 416 -3.52 4.50 10.50
C MET A 416 -2.42 3.82 11.31
N LEU A 417 -1.16 3.88 10.88
CA LEU A 417 -0.04 3.44 11.70
C LEU A 417 0.03 4.24 13.00
N TRP A 418 -0.16 5.55 12.94
CA TRP A 418 -0.22 6.40 14.13
C TRP A 418 -1.39 6.08 15.04
N VAL A 419 -2.59 5.84 14.50
CA VAL A 419 -3.74 5.38 15.29
C VAL A 419 -3.45 4.03 15.95
N ALA A 420 -2.86 3.09 15.21
CA ALA A 420 -2.48 1.79 15.75
C ALA A 420 -1.46 1.95 16.89
N SER A 421 -0.40 2.72 16.71
CA SER A 421 0.56 3.00 17.78
C SER A 421 -0.08 3.69 18.98
N ALA A 422 -0.91 4.71 18.78
CA ALA A 422 -1.54 5.45 19.87
C ALA A 422 -2.54 4.60 20.69
N THR A 423 -3.19 3.62 20.06
CA THR A 423 -4.13 2.72 20.73
C THR A 423 -3.45 1.51 21.38
N LEU A 424 -2.42 0.96 20.73
CA LEU A 424 -1.76 -0.28 21.18
C LEU A 424 -0.64 -0.02 22.18
N LEU A 425 0.22 0.97 21.92
CA LEU A 425 1.44 1.20 22.70
C LEU A 425 1.18 1.49 24.18
N PRO A 426 0.11 2.20 24.59
CA PRO A 426 -0.20 2.36 26.01
C PRO A 426 -0.42 1.01 26.71
N ARG A 427 -1.17 0.07 26.13
CA ARG A 427 -1.38 -1.25 26.74
C ARG A 427 -0.10 -2.07 26.77
N ILE A 428 0.68 -2.02 25.69
CA ILE A 428 1.98 -2.70 25.62
C ILE A 428 2.94 -2.14 26.69
N ALA A 429 2.95 -0.83 26.90
CA ALA A 429 3.75 -0.18 27.94
C ALA A 429 3.36 -0.64 29.36
N HIS A 430 2.10 -1.02 29.56
CA HIS A 430 1.60 -1.61 30.81
C HIS A 430 1.82 -3.13 30.91
N GLY A 431 2.57 -3.73 29.98
CA GLY A 431 2.95 -5.14 30.01
C GLY A 431 2.03 -6.08 29.24
N ALA A 432 1.00 -5.57 28.54
CA ALA A 432 0.17 -6.41 27.68
C ALA A 432 0.97 -6.90 26.47
N THR A 433 0.68 -8.12 26.01
CA THR A 433 1.24 -8.60 24.75
C THR A 433 0.68 -7.82 23.56
N ILE A 434 1.32 -7.90 22.39
CA ILE A 434 0.78 -7.29 21.16
C ILE A 434 -0.60 -7.87 20.86
N VAL A 435 -0.77 -9.19 21.03
CA VAL A 435 -2.04 -9.87 20.79
C VAL A 435 -3.11 -9.36 21.75
N GLU A 436 -2.82 -9.31 23.05
CA GLU A 436 -3.74 -8.78 24.07
C GLU A 436 -4.06 -7.31 23.84
N ALA A 437 -3.08 -6.50 23.44
CA ALA A 437 -3.29 -5.08 23.14
C ALA A 437 -4.21 -4.89 21.93
N VAL A 438 -4.05 -5.71 20.89
CA VAL A 438 -4.90 -5.66 19.68
C VAL A 438 -6.29 -6.20 19.99
N VAL A 439 -6.41 -7.34 20.67
CA VAL A 439 -7.70 -7.91 21.10
C VAL A 439 -8.40 -6.93 22.03
N GLY A 440 -7.75 -6.41 23.06
CA GLY A 440 -8.36 -5.46 23.99
C GLY A 440 -8.74 -4.11 23.36
N ASN A 441 -8.12 -3.70 22.26
CA ASN A 441 -8.39 -2.42 21.56
C ASN A 441 -8.94 -2.61 20.15
N TRP A 442 -9.59 -3.73 19.85
CA TRP A 442 -10.07 -4.00 18.49
C TRP A 442 -11.09 -2.96 18.01
N GLN A 443 -11.97 -2.50 18.91
CA GLN A 443 -13.04 -1.53 18.60
C GLN A 443 -12.51 -0.18 18.07
N PRO A 444 -11.64 0.57 18.78
CA PRO A 444 -11.14 1.84 18.27
C PRO A 444 -10.34 1.67 16.98
N LEU A 445 -9.62 0.55 16.81
CA LEU A 445 -8.89 0.23 15.58
C LEU A 445 -9.83 0.03 14.38
N VAL A 446 -10.91 -0.74 14.56
CA VAL A 446 -11.92 -0.97 13.51
C VAL A 446 -12.64 0.31 13.17
N VAL A 447 -13.11 1.06 14.17
CA VAL A 447 -13.81 2.35 13.96
C VAL A 447 -12.91 3.32 13.19
N ALA A 448 -11.67 3.50 13.61
CA ALA A 448 -10.73 4.36 12.91
C ALA A 448 -10.45 3.88 11.48
N THR A 449 -10.28 2.56 11.29
CA THR A 449 -10.07 1.97 9.95
C THR A 449 -11.25 2.25 9.02
N LEU A 450 -12.48 2.07 9.50
CA LEU A 450 -13.70 2.29 8.73
C LEU A 450 -13.91 3.78 8.42
N VAL A 451 -13.80 4.64 9.44
CA VAL A 451 -13.98 6.10 9.30
C VAL A 451 -12.94 6.67 8.33
N LEU A 452 -11.66 6.36 8.53
CA LEU A 452 -10.61 6.84 7.63
C LEU A 452 -10.80 6.28 6.23
N SER A 453 -11.13 4.99 6.07
CA SER A 453 -11.42 4.43 4.74
C SER A 453 -12.60 5.13 4.05
N ALA A 454 -13.67 5.45 4.78
CA ALA A 454 -14.84 6.16 4.26
C ALA A 454 -14.48 7.59 3.83
N VAL A 455 -13.82 8.37 4.71
CA VAL A 455 -13.40 9.75 4.44
C VAL A 455 -12.47 9.83 3.23
N PHE A 456 -11.46 8.96 3.18
CA PHE A 456 -10.49 8.94 2.09
C PHE A 456 -11.11 8.47 0.77
N THR A 457 -12.08 7.55 0.81
CA THR A 457 -12.84 7.13 -0.37
C THR A 457 -13.74 8.25 -0.89
N TRP A 458 -14.49 8.91 -0.01
CA TRP A 458 -15.38 10.02 -0.38
C TRP A 458 -14.59 11.19 -0.99
N ARG A 459 -13.53 11.63 -0.31
CA ARG A 459 -12.65 12.70 -0.80
C ARG A 459 -11.95 12.30 -2.09
N GLY A 460 -11.57 11.03 -2.21
CA GLY A 460 -10.96 10.48 -3.43
C GLY A 460 -11.91 10.55 -4.63
N ARG A 461 -13.16 10.12 -4.46
CA ARG A 461 -14.20 10.20 -5.50
C ARG A 461 -14.44 11.63 -5.95
N ARG A 462 -14.58 12.57 -5.01
CA ARG A 462 -14.83 13.98 -5.33
C ARG A 462 -13.73 14.54 -6.22
N SER A 463 -12.48 14.39 -5.80
CA SER A 463 -11.36 14.95 -6.57
C SER A 463 -11.10 14.23 -7.90
N HIS A 464 -11.41 12.93 -7.96
CA HIS A 464 -11.41 12.19 -9.21
C HIS A 464 -12.43 12.78 -10.20
N ARG A 465 -13.67 13.00 -9.76
CA ARG A 465 -14.72 13.62 -10.59
C ARG A 465 -14.33 15.00 -11.09
N GLU A 466 -13.77 15.84 -10.21
CA GLU A 466 -13.27 17.16 -10.57
C GLU A 466 -12.21 17.08 -11.68
N LEU A 467 -11.22 16.17 -11.57
CA LEU A 467 -10.21 15.98 -12.60
C LEU A 467 -10.76 15.44 -13.93
N VAL A 468 -11.75 14.56 -13.88
CA VAL A 468 -12.40 14.05 -15.10
C VAL A 468 -13.26 15.11 -15.78
N ALA A 469 -13.97 15.94 -15.02
CA ALA A 469 -14.72 17.07 -15.58
C ALA A 469 -13.81 18.07 -16.29
N MET A 470 -12.63 18.35 -15.74
CA MET A 470 -11.63 19.20 -16.39
C MET A 470 -11.02 18.56 -17.64
N LEU A 471 -10.82 17.25 -17.64
CA LEU A 471 -10.41 16.54 -18.85
C LEU A 471 -11.46 16.71 -19.94
N ASP A 472 -12.74 16.55 -19.60
CA ASP A 472 -13.83 16.72 -20.56
C ASP A 472 -13.91 18.16 -21.09
N SER A 473 -13.75 19.17 -20.24
CA SER A 473 -13.70 20.57 -20.67
C SER A 473 -12.52 20.83 -21.61
N GLU A 474 -11.33 20.31 -21.28
CA GLU A 474 -10.13 20.46 -22.13
C GLU A 474 -10.26 19.73 -23.47
N LEU A 475 -10.91 18.55 -23.49
CA LEU A 475 -11.20 17.83 -24.73
C LEU A 475 -12.25 18.54 -25.58
N ARG A 476 -13.20 19.27 -24.96
CA ARG A 476 -14.17 20.15 -25.65
C ARG A 476 -13.56 21.49 -26.11
N GLY A 477 -12.33 21.80 -25.71
CA GLY A 477 -11.68 23.08 -26.04
C GLY A 477 -12.12 24.26 -25.18
N GLU A 478 -12.80 24.01 -24.06
CA GLU A 478 -13.21 25.03 -23.10
C GLU A 478 -11.99 25.60 -22.34
N PRO A 479 -12.04 26.87 -21.88
CA PRO A 479 -10.96 27.49 -21.12
C PRO A 479 -10.61 26.68 -19.88
N ARG A 480 -9.31 26.52 -19.63
CA ARG A 480 -8.81 25.66 -18.55
C ARG A 480 -9.22 26.19 -17.18
N PRO A 481 -9.98 25.42 -16.38
CA PRO A 481 -10.13 25.73 -14.96
C PRO A 481 -8.78 25.63 -14.24
N THR A 482 -8.61 26.41 -13.17
CA THR A 482 -7.38 26.39 -12.37
C THR A 482 -7.08 24.98 -11.86
N PRO A 483 -5.83 24.50 -11.94
CA PRO A 483 -5.49 23.13 -11.55
C PRO A 483 -5.83 22.90 -10.06
N PRO A 484 -6.70 21.92 -9.74
CA PRO A 484 -7.17 21.67 -8.38
C PRO A 484 -6.12 20.95 -7.55
N VAL A 485 -5.17 20.26 -8.20
CA VAL A 485 -4.15 19.48 -7.52
C VAL A 485 -2.82 20.22 -7.51
N ARG A 486 -2.39 20.58 -6.30
CA ARG A 486 -1.05 21.09 -6.03
C ARG A 486 -0.26 20.07 -5.22
N ILE A 487 0.94 19.72 -5.70
CA ILE A 487 1.81 18.71 -5.10
C ILE A 487 3.14 19.35 -4.72
N VAL A 488 3.56 19.19 -3.47
CA VAL A 488 4.93 19.57 -3.07
C VAL A 488 5.89 18.47 -3.50
N VAL A 489 6.95 18.81 -4.24
CA VAL A 489 7.96 17.83 -4.70
C VAL A 489 8.79 17.24 -3.54
N PRO A 490 9.32 16.01 -3.68
CA PRO A 490 10.08 15.34 -2.61
C PRO A 490 11.25 16.18 -2.05
N ASP A 491 12.07 16.76 -2.91
CA ASP A 491 13.30 17.49 -2.52
C ASP A 491 13.02 18.66 -1.55
N GLY A 492 11.82 19.26 -1.64
CA GLY A 492 11.41 20.37 -0.79
C GLY A 492 10.65 19.98 0.48
N ARG A 493 10.43 18.69 0.76
CA ARG A 493 9.55 18.26 1.87
C ARG A 493 10.17 17.26 2.86
N ILE A 494 11.36 16.71 2.57
CA ILE A 494 12.02 15.70 3.42
C ILE A 494 12.28 16.27 4.83
N ALA A 495 12.99 17.38 4.94
CA ALA A 495 13.33 18.00 6.23
C ALA A 495 12.07 18.33 7.05
N THR A 496 11.06 18.91 6.42
CA THR A 496 9.76 19.20 7.06
C THR A 496 9.08 17.93 7.57
N THR A 497 9.06 16.86 6.76
CA THR A 497 8.43 15.59 7.14
C THR A 497 9.14 14.96 8.33
N MET A 498 10.48 14.95 8.31
CA MET A 498 11.29 14.39 9.39
C MET A 498 11.14 15.18 10.68
N ALA A 499 11.23 16.50 10.61
CA ALA A 499 11.06 17.35 11.77
C ALA A 499 9.67 17.16 12.41
N LEU A 500 8.59 17.15 11.62
CA LEU A 500 7.24 16.89 12.13
C LEU A 500 7.08 15.48 12.71
N ALA A 501 7.67 14.46 12.09
CA ALA A 501 7.62 13.08 12.59
C ALA A 501 8.37 12.93 13.91
N ILE A 502 9.57 13.50 14.02
CA ILE A 502 10.36 13.56 15.26
C ILE A 502 9.55 14.29 16.33
N GLY A 503 9.03 15.47 16.04
CA GLY A 503 8.18 16.22 16.98
C GLY A 503 6.95 15.42 17.44
N ALA A 504 6.32 14.66 16.56
CA ALA A 504 5.20 13.78 16.91
C ALA A 504 5.60 12.66 17.87
N VAL A 505 6.74 12.01 17.62
CA VAL A 505 7.28 10.92 18.47
C VAL A 505 7.61 11.45 19.86
N PHE A 506 8.33 12.58 19.95
CA PHE A 506 8.67 13.20 21.23
C PHE A 506 7.41 13.66 21.97
N ALA A 507 6.46 14.32 21.30
CA ALA A 507 5.18 14.70 21.91
C ALA A 507 4.38 13.50 22.42
N PHE A 508 4.40 12.37 21.72
CA PHE A 508 3.71 11.16 22.13
C PHE A 508 4.32 10.54 23.39
N PHE A 509 5.64 10.30 23.39
CA PHE A 509 6.32 9.72 24.55
C PHE A 509 6.36 10.67 25.74
N GLY A 510 6.51 11.98 25.50
CA GLY A 510 6.41 13.00 26.53
C GLY A 510 5.02 13.07 27.16
N ALA A 511 3.94 12.92 26.37
CA ALA A 511 2.57 12.84 26.92
C ALA A 511 2.38 11.62 27.82
N LEU A 512 2.87 10.45 27.40
CA LEU A 512 2.83 9.23 28.22
C LEU A 512 3.61 9.44 29.52
N GLY A 513 4.81 10.00 29.43
CA GLY A 513 5.66 10.29 30.57
C GLY A 513 5.03 11.27 31.57
N LEU A 514 4.47 12.38 31.08
CA LEU A 514 3.76 13.35 31.91
C LEU A 514 2.50 12.78 32.56
N SER A 515 1.77 11.92 31.85
CA SER A 515 0.60 11.24 32.41
C SER A 515 0.99 10.27 33.53
N LEU A 516 2.12 9.57 33.41
CA LEU A 516 2.65 8.70 34.47
C LEU A 516 3.13 9.55 35.65
N LEU A 517 3.87 10.62 35.39
CA LEU A 517 4.37 11.55 36.40
C LEU A 517 3.23 12.18 37.21
N SER A 518 2.17 12.64 36.55
CA SER A 518 0.97 13.17 37.21
C SER A 518 0.30 12.14 38.14
N LYS A 519 0.33 10.85 37.76
CA LYS A 519 -0.29 9.77 38.54
C LYS A 519 0.57 9.35 39.74
N PHE A 520 1.89 9.27 39.57
CA PHE A 520 2.79 8.74 40.60
C PHE A 520 3.43 9.82 41.48
N GLN A 521 3.47 11.08 41.03
CA GLN A 521 4.03 12.22 41.75
C GLN A 521 3.04 13.39 41.73
N PRO A 522 1.89 13.27 42.42
CA PRO A 522 0.85 14.30 42.42
C PRO A 522 1.33 15.65 42.97
N ALA A 523 2.39 15.66 43.79
CA ALA A 523 3.02 16.87 44.33
C ALA A 523 3.60 17.82 43.27
N TRP A 524 3.83 17.34 42.04
CA TRP A 524 4.41 18.14 40.95
C TRP A 524 3.36 18.85 40.08
N ASN A 525 2.08 18.79 40.49
CA ASN A 525 0.96 19.54 39.91
C ASN A 525 1.04 19.69 38.38
N VAL A 526 1.15 18.56 37.67
CA VAL A 526 1.36 18.57 36.21
C VAL A 526 0.11 19.12 35.52
N GLY A 527 0.21 20.31 34.98
CA GLY A 527 -0.87 20.96 34.24
C GLY A 527 -1.01 20.37 32.85
N SER A 528 -2.25 20.12 32.42
CA SER A 528 -2.60 19.69 31.05
C SER A 528 -1.80 18.51 30.48
N PRO A 529 -1.61 17.37 31.19
CA PRO A 529 -0.75 16.27 30.75
C PRO A 529 -1.20 15.62 29.42
N GLY A 530 -2.47 15.80 29.04
CA GLY A 530 -3.01 15.32 27.75
C GLY A 530 -2.74 16.23 26.54
N ALA A 531 -2.34 17.49 26.74
CA ALA A 531 -2.13 18.43 25.63
C ALA A 531 -1.03 17.99 24.65
N PRO A 532 0.11 17.42 25.09
CA PRO A 532 1.11 16.90 24.17
C PRO A 532 0.64 15.66 23.39
N MET A 533 -0.33 14.88 23.90
CA MET A 533 -0.91 13.78 23.14
C MET A 533 -1.68 14.32 21.92
N LEU A 534 -2.45 15.38 22.12
CA LEU A 534 -3.13 16.08 21.01
C LEU A 534 -2.13 16.70 20.04
N ALA A 535 -1.06 17.31 20.56
CA ALA A 535 0.04 17.83 19.73
C ALA A 535 0.69 16.72 18.89
N ALA A 536 0.95 15.55 19.48
CA ALA A 536 1.52 14.39 18.80
C ALA A 536 0.64 13.94 17.64
N MET A 537 -0.67 13.81 17.86
CA MET A 537 -1.63 13.46 16.81
C MET A 537 -1.64 14.49 15.67
N ILE A 538 -1.63 15.79 15.99
CA ILE A 538 -1.60 16.85 14.98
C ILE A 538 -0.27 16.78 14.19
N LEU A 539 0.88 16.72 14.88
CA LEU A 539 2.20 16.65 14.24
C LEU A 539 2.33 15.40 13.36
N ALA A 540 1.81 14.25 13.81
CA ALA A 540 1.75 13.02 13.03
C ALA A 540 0.91 13.17 11.75
N ILE A 541 -0.26 13.79 11.85
CA ILE A 541 -1.12 14.11 10.69
C ILE A 541 -0.36 15.04 9.72
N LEU A 542 0.31 16.08 10.24
CA LEU A 542 1.06 17.02 9.43
C LEU A 542 2.29 16.37 8.78
N ALA A 543 2.99 15.48 9.48
CA ALA A 543 4.11 14.69 8.96
C ALA A 543 3.63 13.78 7.82
N GLY A 544 2.54 13.03 8.04
CA GLY A 544 1.94 12.18 7.00
C GLY A 544 1.49 12.98 5.78
N ALA A 545 0.90 14.16 5.99
CA ALA A 545 0.49 15.07 4.93
C ALA A 545 1.70 15.60 4.14
N ALA A 546 2.74 16.09 4.82
CA ALA A 546 3.97 16.60 4.20
C ALA A 546 4.72 15.49 3.45
N GLY A 547 4.89 14.32 4.06
CA GLY A 547 5.55 13.16 3.43
C GLY A 547 4.82 12.66 2.20
N SER A 548 3.48 12.76 2.21
CA SER A 548 2.59 12.47 1.08
C SER A 548 2.46 13.63 0.08
N GLY A 549 3.21 14.72 0.24
CA GLY A 549 3.25 15.85 -0.70
C GLY A 549 2.07 16.81 -0.63
N TYR A 550 1.24 16.74 0.41
CA TYR A 550 0.20 17.75 0.67
C TYR A 550 0.82 19.03 1.23
N ARG A 551 0.18 20.16 0.93
CA ARG A 551 0.59 21.45 1.48
C ARG A 551 0.12 21.56 2.93
N VAL A 552 1.07 21.66 3.85
CA VAL A 552 0.80 21.92 5.27
C VAL A 552 0.70 23.43 5.49
N ARG A 553 -0.25 23.88 6.32
CA ARG A 553 -0.39 25.29 6.71
C ARG A 553 0.42 25.56 7.98
N ARG A 554 1.18 26.65 8.00
CA ARG A 554 2.07 27.04 9.12
C ARG A 554 1.34 27.12 10.47
N ARG A 555 0.10 27.64 10.49
CA ARG A 555 -0.73 27.76 11.70
C ARG A 555 -0.95 26.43 12.44
N TRP A 556 -1.02 25.31 11.73
CA TRP A 556 -1.20 23.99 12.36
C TRP A 556 0.08 23.50 13.04
N VAL A 557 1.24 23.81 12.45
CA VAL A 557 2.55 23.52 13.06
C VAL A 557 2.74 24.36 14.32
N ALA A 558 2.45 25.66 14.23
CA ALA A 558 2.53 26.57 15.37
C ALA A 558 1.56 26.17 16.50
N GLY A 559 0.31 25.85 16.17
CA GLY A 559 -0.68 25.39 17.15
C GLY A 559 -0.29 24.08 17.83
N ALA A 560 0.27 23.11 17.10
CA ALA A 560 0.76 21.88 17.69
C ALA A 560 2.00 22.09 18.59
N GLY A 561 2.91 22.98 18.17
CA GLY A 561 4.04 23.39 19.01
C GLY A 561 3.57 24.03 20.31
N PHE A 562 2.58 24.93 20.25
CA PHE A 562 1.99 25.53 21.44
C PHE A 562 1.34 24.49 22.37
N LEU A 563 0.55 23.55 21.83
CA LEU A 563 -0.06 22.47 22.62
C LEU A 563 0.98 21.59 23.34
N ALA A 564 2.11 21.32 22.70
CA ALA A 564 3.21 20.56 23.32
C ALA A 564 3.90 21.34 24.45
N CYS A 565 3.85 22.67 24.42
CA CYS A 565 4.43 23.53 25.45
C CYS A 565 3.50 23.75 26.65
N LEU A 566 2.20 23.46 26.53
CA LEU A 566 1.23 23.74 27.59
C LEU A 566 1.62 23.17 28.96
N PRO A 567 2.07 21.90 29.09
CA PRO A 567 2.49 21.39 30.39
C PRO A 567 3.65 22.19 30.99
N ALA A 568 4.60 22.63 30.16
CA ALA A 568 5.73 23.43 30.62
C ALA A 568 5.33 24.87 31.00
N LEU A 569 4.14 25.33 30.62
CA LEU A 569 3.62 26.66 30.95
C LEU A 569 2.63 26.63 32.12
N THR A 570 1.97 25.50 32.35
CA THR A 570 0.89 25.36 33.34
C THR A 570 1.25 24.50 34.54
N SER A 571 2.37 23.77 34.52
CA SER A 571 2.80 22.95 35.66
C SER A 571 3.65 23.78 36.63
N GLU A 572 3.51 23.48 37.92
CA GLU A 572 4.34 24.06 38.97
C GLU A 572 5.47 23.09 39.29
N GLY A 573 6.73 23.56 39.26
CA GLY A 573 7.88 22.73 39.64
C GLY A 573 7.85 22.38 41.14
N PRO A 574 8.59 21.35 41.58
CA PRO A 574 8.68 21.02 43.00
C PRO A 574 9.12 22.24 43.83
N PRO A 575 8.51 22.48 45.00
CA PRO A 575 8.87 23.60 45.86
C PRO A 575 10.30 23.39 46.36
N SER A 576 11.14 24.43 46.20
CA SER A 576 12.57 24.50 46.54
C SER A 576 13.54 23.82 45.56
N SER A 577 14.17 24.63 44.72
CA SER A 577 15.53 24.39 44.22
C SER A 577 16.11 25.73 43.76
N SER A 578 17.39 25.97 44.03
CA SER A 578 18.16 27.16 43.65
C SER A 578 18.44 27.25 42.13
N VAL A 579 17.65 26.57 41.30
CA VAL A 579 17.87 26.33 39.88
C VAL A 579 16.79 27.04 39.05
N PRO A 580 17.10 27.59 37.85
CA PRO A 580 16.11 28.31 37.05
C PRO A 580 14.81 27.54 36.80
N ALA A 581 13.66 28.21 36.93
CA ALA A 581 12.33 27.60 36.85
C ALA A 581 12.09 26.74 35.58
N TRP A 582 12.68 27.10 34.44
CA TRP A 582 12.54 26.31 33.21
C TRP A 582 13.19 24.91 33.29
N THR A 583 14.12 24.69 34.21
CA THR A 583 14.78 23.40 34.42
C THR A 583 13.94 22.47 35.32
N THR A 584 13.09 23.02 36.18
CA THR A 584 12.35 22.29 37.21
C THR A 584 10.90 22.02 36.83
N VAL A 585 10.42 22.62 35.74
CA VAL A 585 9.04 22.45 35.28
C VAL A 585 8.86 21.16 34.46
N PRO A 586 7.85 20.33 34.78
CA PRO A 586 7.47 19.15 34.01
C PRO A 586 7.26 19.44 32.52
N GLY A 587 7.90 18.67 31.64
CA GLY A 587 7.73 18.79 30.19
C GLY A 587 8.56 19.89 29.50
N GLY A 588 9.48 20.56 30.20
CA GLY A 588 10.36 21.57 29.60
C GLY A 588 11.27 21.01 28.50
N THR A 589 11.85 19.82 28.69
CA THR A 589 12.67 19.10 27.69
C THR A 589 11.86 18.76 26.44
N LEU A 590 10.65 18.23 26.66
CA LEU A 590 9.68 17.95 25.61
C LEU A 590 9.36 19.22 24.80
N ALA A 591 9.03 20.32 25.47
CA ALA A 591 8.69 21.58 24.82
C ALA A 591 9.85 22.08 23.94
N ALA A 592 11.09 22.03 24.44
CA ALA A 592 12.28 22.44 23.69
C ALA A 592 12.47 21.62 22.41
N VAL A 593 12.41 20.28 22.49
CA VAL A 593 12.60 19.41 21.32
C VAL A 593 11.48 19.62 20.29
N VAL A 594 10.22 19.72 20.74
CA VAL A 594 9.09 19.93 19.83
C VAL A 594 9.13 21.32 19.18
N LEU A 595 9.57 22.37 19.90
CA LEU A 595 9.74 23.71 19.33
C LEU A 595 10.84 23.75 18.27
N VAL A 596 11.99 23.12 18.51
CA VAL A 596 13.07 22.99 17.52
C VAL A 596 12.57 22.27 16.27
N ALA A 597 11.88 21.13 16.46
CA ALA A 597 11.25 20.40 15.37
C ALA A 597 10.23 21.24 14.60
N ALA A 598 9.37 22.00 15.30
CA ALA A 598 8.39 22.89 14.69
C ALA A 598 9.07 24.03 13.90
N ALA A 599 10.14 24.62 14.42
CA ALA A 599 10.91 25.67 13.74
C ALA A 599 11.56 25.15 12.44
N ILE A 600 12.23 23.99 12.50
CA ILE A 600 12.80 23.34 11.30
C ILE A 600 11.69 23.06 10.27
N ALA A 601 10.54 22.56 10.72
CA ALA A 601 9.40 22.32 9.83
C ALA A 601 8.87 23.62 9.20
N LEU A 602 8.74 24.70 9.96
CA LEU A 602 8.30 26.01 9.45
C LEU A 602 9.26 26.58 8.41
N ILE A 603 10.58 26.45 8.62
CA ILE A 603 11.62 26.83 7.67
C ILE A 603 11.50 25.96 6.41
N GLY A 604 11.36 24.64 6.55
CA GLY A 604 11.19 23.75 5.41
C GLY A 604 9.94 24.07 4.57
N LEU A 605 8.84 24.49 5.22
CA LEU A 605 7.62 24.93 4.53
C LEU A 605 7.79 26.21 3.71
N THR A 606 8.80 27.05 3.97
CA THR A 606 9.07 28.23 3.12
C THR A 606 9.75 27.85 1.81
N ARG A 607 10.52 26.76 1.81
CA ARG A 607 11.27 26.24 0.65
C ARG A 607 10.44 25.31 -0.23
N ALA A 608 9.31 24.80 0.27
CA ALA A 608 8.42 23.88 -0.42
C ALA A 608 7.64 24.57 -1.57
N ARG A 609 8.07 24.37 -2.82
CA ARG A 609 7.34 24.86 -4.01
C ARG A 609 6.32 23.81 -4.50
N PRO A 610 5.02 24.16 -4.58
CA PRO A 610 4.02 23.27 -5.15
C PRO A 610 4.07 23.28 -6.68
N VAL A 611 3.94 22.10 -7.28
CA VAL A 611 3.72 21.90 -8.71
C VAL A 611 2.24 21.59 -8.94
N SER A 612 1.64 22.23 -9.95
CA SER A 612 0.26 21.99 -10.33
C SER A 612 0.14 20.77 -11.24
N LEU A 613 -0.88 19.95 -11.02
CA LEU A 613 -1.23 18.85 -11.92
C LEU A 613 -2.67 19.01 -12.43
N PRO A 614 -2.94 18.61 -13.70
CA PRO A 614 -2.00 18.04 -14.67
C PRO A 614 -0.96 19.06 -15.18
N ASP A 615 0.21 18.56 -15.60
CA ASP A 615 1.26 19.42 -16.17
C ASP A 615 0.72 20.16 -17.40
N ALA A 616 1.18 21.40 -17.62
CA ALA A 616 0.86 22.14 -18.84
C ALA A 616 1.25 21.30 -20.09
N PRO A 617 0.50 21.42 -21.20
CA PRO A 617 0.93 20.79 -22.45
C PRO A 617 2.33 21.31 -22.80
N PRO A 618 3.21 20.47 -23.37
CA PRO A 618 4.45 20.97 -23.92
C PRO A 618 4.12 22.06 -24.95
N SER A 619 4.73 23.24 -24.80
CA SER A 619 4.58 24.32 -25.78
C SER A 619 5.01 23.79 -27.16
N PRO A 620 4.27 24.09 -28.24
CA PRO A 620 4.63 23.67 -29.60
C PRO A 620 5.99 24.21 -30.07
N SER A 621 6.59 25.17 -29.33
CA SER A 621 7.92 25.73 -29.57
C SER A 621 9.08 24.99 -28.89
N ALA A 622 8.82 23.97 -28.08
CA ALA A 622 9.86 23.19 -27.41
C ALA A 622 10.17 21.89 -28.18
N VAL A 623 10.55 22.02 -29.45
CA VAL A 623 11.48 21.06 -30.05
C VAL A 623 12.77 21.18 -29.22
N PRO A 624 13.40 20.09 -28.75
CA PRO A 624 14.70 20.20 -28.11
C PRO A 624 15.64 20.82 -29.13
N SER A 625 15.96 22.10 -28.96
CA SER A 625 16.95 22.77 -29.80
C SER A 625 18.22 21.95 -29.69
N GLN A 626 18.74 21.50 -30.82
CA GLN A 626 20.05 20.88 -31.00
C GLN A 626 21.23 21.73 -30.46
N ARG A 627 20.96 22.87 -29.80
CA ARG A 627 21.94 23.75 -29.16
C ARG A 627 22.69 23.17 -27.95
N ARG A 628 22.27 22.04 -27.36
CA ARG A 628 23.06 21.38 -26.30
C ARG A 628 24.03 20.30 -26.79
N ALA A 629 23.87 19.80 -28.01
CA ALA A 629 24.87 18.91 -28.61
C ALA A 629 25.99 19.71 -29.32
N ALA A 630 25.70 20.95 -29.73
CA ALA A 630 26.69 21.82 -30.36
C ALA A 630 27.61 22.58 -29.37
N SER A 631 27.21 22.74 -28.09
CA SER A 631 28.08 23.34 -27.08
C SER A 631 29.17 22.39 -26.58
N ASP A 632 28.89 21.09 -26.56
CA ASP A 632 29.82 20.09 -26.01
C ASP A 632 30.79 19.55 -27.08
N LEU A 633 30.55 19.85 -28.37
CA LEU A 633 31.44 19.55 -29.50
C LEU A 633 32.34 20.74 -29.89
N ALA A 634 32.08 21.94 -29.37
CA ALA A 634 32.90 23.13 -29.62
C ALA A 634 33.96 23.39 -28.53
N ALA A 635 34.01 22.57 -27.47
CA ALA A 635 34.97 22.68 -26.37
C ALA A 635 36.19 21.74 -26.51
N VAL A 636 36.36 21.09 -27.67
CA VAL A 636 37.58 20.34 -28.01
C VAL A 636 38.26 21.07 -29.16
N GLY A 637 38.97 22.15 -28.81
CA GLY A 637 39.96 22.77 -29.69
C GLY A 637 41.26 21.95 -29.68
N PRO A 638 42.01 21.92 -30.79
CA PRO A 638 43.23 21.13 -30.93
C PRO A 638 44.46 21.99 -30.60
N ASP A 639 45.25 21.58 -29.60
CA ASP A 639 46.67 21.95 -29.43
C ASP A 639 47.31 20.70 -28.77
N ARG A 640 48.19 19.88 -29.42
CA ARG A 640 49.61 20.14 -29.77
C ARG A 640 50.32 20.82 -28.60
N GLU A 641 50.91 20.09 -27.67
CA GLU A 641 52.24 19.44 -27.70
C GLU A 641 52.38 18.47 -26.52
#